data_AF-A0A9D2H7D9-F1
#
_entry.id   AF-A0A9D2H7D9-F1
#
_cell.length_a   1.000
_cell.length_b   1.000
_cell.length_c   1.000
_cell.angle_alpha   90.00
_cell.angle_beta   90.00
_cell.angle_gamma   90.00
#
_symmetry.space_group_name_H-M   'P 1'
#
loop_
_entity.id
_entity.type
_entity.pdbx_description
1 polymer ?
#
loop_
_entity_poly.entity_id
_entity_poly.type
_entity_poly.pdbx_seq_one_letter_code
_entity_poly.pdbx_strand_id
1 'polypeptide(L)'
;MKKLDFGSKRRAGEQKAFSKTAPLWYNSSNKRLHATKTGGERKVAKKKPLKKDRKAGNRPANAGPKKPFYQEIGAKRPQKKKPHPFGKGWELAEDFDRLEEGEYAVRCTALDEDGNGIVQIEGVSFAVGGLLPGEEGTVAVSGRNKQRAQLVRVDKAVPERVKPRCPVFGRCGGCRLQHLSYDGQLELKQRTVEQLMQEYIVQGAKFYQILGMNEPWRYRNKAHATFSLDGRGQIVSGIYEESSHRVVPVERCLIQDERAEQIAASVRQIMRECRIQPYDEDRGTGLLRHILVRTGFASGQVMVVLVTASPIFPARSRFVSLLREKHPEITTIVMNCNPKQTSMVLGTQERVLYGKGFIKDSLCGLRFAISPRSFYQVNPVQTEALYQRAIQMAQLTGRERVLDAYCGIGTISLIAAGQAKEVIGVELNRDAVQDAIANAKRNGVRNATFVCEDAGRFMTRMAQEREGVDVVFLDPPRSGSDEAFLRSLCALGPKRVVYISCNPQTQKRDLAVLAAGGYRVEAIQPVDMFPQTGHVETVVLLSKLNTKQHIEVELNLDELDLTSAESKATYEEIKAYVLEHTGLKVSHLYIAQVKQKYGIIERENYNKPKSENAKQPKCPPEKEAAITEALKFFGMI
;
A
#
# COMPACT_ATOMS: atom_id res chain seq x y z
N MET A 1 17.38 -41.93 44.77
CA MET A 1 16.85 -42.36 46.09
C MET A 1 15.71 -41.44 46.50
N LYS A 2 14.55 -42.03 46.86
CA LYS A 2 13.37 -41.51 47.61
C LYS A 2 12.60 -40.31 47.00
N LYS A 3 11.36 -40.43 46.49
CA LYS A 3 10.01 -40.83 46.99
C LYS A 3 9.26 -39.79 47.84
N LEU A 4 7.93 -39.75 47.60
CA LEU A 4 6.75 -39.24 48.34
C LEU A 4 6.10 -38.01 47.65
N ASP A 5 4.93 -38.04 47.00
CA ASP A 5 3.60 -38.68 47.15
C ASP A 5 2.63 -37.99 48.15
N PHE A 6 1.32 -38.16 47.88
CA PHE A 6 0.07 -37.62 48.45
C PHE A 6 -0.56 -36.43 47.67
N GLY A 7 -1.82 -36.43 47.21
CA GLY A 7 -2.95 -37.34 47.39
C GLY A 7 -4.20 -36.62 47.93
N SER A 8 -5.37 -36.89 47.32
CA SER A 8 -6.76 -36.61 47.79
C SER A 8 -7.34 -35.22 47.46
N LYS A 9 -8.66 -35.00 47.24
CA LYS A 9 -9.89 -35.81 47.32
C LYS A 9 -11.04 -35.04 46.63
N ARG A 10 -12.03 -35.78 46.12
CA ARG A 10 -13.31 -35.31 45.55
C ARG A 10 -14.21 -34.61 46.58
N ARG A 11 -15.12 -33.74 46.12
CA ARG A 11 -16.54 -33.72 46.53
C ARG A 11 -17.43 -33.00 45.49
N ALA A 12 -18.52 -33.66 45.13
CA ALA A 12 -19.64 -33.14 44.37
C ALA A 12 -20.77 -32.75 45.34
N GLY A 13 -21.61 -31.80 44.95
CA GLY A 13 -22.84 -31.42 45.63
C GLY A 13 -23.86 -30.88 44.63
N GLU A 14 -24.93 -31.64 44.43
CA GLU A 14 -26.23 -31.30 43.84
C GLU A 14 -26.91 -30.12 44.61
N GLN A 15 -27.95 -29.38 44.18
CA GLN A 15 -29.23 -29.74 43.55
C GLN A 15 -30.09 -28.47 43.30
N LYS A 16 -30.93 -28.44 42.23
CA LYS A 16 -32.30 -27.82 42.05
C LYS A 16 -32.54 -26.31 42.34
N ALA A 17 -33.58 -25.58 41.89
CA ALA A 17 -34.59 -25.56 40.80
C ALA A 17 -35.53 -24.34 41.08
N PHE A 18 -36.31 -23.89 40.07
CA PHE A 18 -37.40 -22.86 40.08
C PHE A 18 -36.98 -21.37 40.08
N SER A 19 -37.65 -20.42 39.42
CA SER A 19 -38.62 -20.39 38.31
C SER A 19 -38.82 -18.93 37.81
N LYS A 20 -39.16 -18.79 36.51
CA LYS A 20 -40.01 -17.77 35.84
C LYS A 20 -39.91 -16.26 36.22
N THR A 21 -39.54 -15.43 35.24
CA THR A 21 -40.43 -14.45 34.55
C THR A 21 -39.80 -13.97 33.25
N ALA A 22 -40.55 -14.07 32.14
CA ALA A 22 -40.29 -13.39 30.87
C ALA A 22 -41.22 -12.16 30.77
N PRO A 23 -40.91 -11.18 29.89
CA PRO A 23 -41.58 -11.14 28.58
C PRO A 23 -40.65 -10.61 27.45
N LEU A 24 -40.89 -10.66 26.13
CA LEU A 24 -41.89 -11.22 25.20
C LEU A 24 -41.40 -10.82 23.77
N TRP A 25 -41.20 -11.81 22.87
CA TRP A 25 -41.32 -11.80 21.37
C TRP A 25 -40.43 -10.87 20.51
N TYR A 26 -40.01 -11.20 19.28
CA TYR A 26 -40.73 -11.91 18.21
C TYR A 26 -39.82 -12.72 17.26
N ASN A 27 -40.47 -13.73 16.69
CA ASN A 27 -40.04 -14.91 15.93
C ASN A 27 -39.67 -14.65 14.46
N SER A 28 -38.82 -15.52 13.89
CA SER A 28 -39.26 -16.55 12.92
C SER A 28 -38.03 -17.31 12.36
N SER A 29 -37.83 -18.59 12.70
CA SER A 29 -38.43 -19.80 12.10
C SER A 29 -37.81 -20.17 10.74
N ASN A 30 -37.43 -21.41 10.41
CA ASN A 30 -37.24 -22.63 11.18
C ASN A 30 -36.48 -23.65 10.29
N LYS A 31 -35.52 -24.31 10.93
CA LYS A 31 -35.09 -25.73 10.86
C LYS A 31 -35.34 -26.62 9.63
N ARG A 32 -34.23 -27.27 9.26
CA ARG A 32 -34.11 -28.67 8.77
C ARG A 32 -34.75 -29.68 9.72
N LEU A 33 -35.21 -30.81 9.18
CA LEU A 33 -35.40 -32.07 9.90
C LEU A 33 -34.79 -33.25 9.14
N HIS A 34 -34.13 -34.13 9.89
CA HIS A 34 -33.62 -35.46 9.52
C HIS A 34 -34.71 -36.53 9.79
N ALA A 35 -34.70 -37.66 9.06
CA ALA A 35 -34.52 -39.02 9.63
C ALA A 35 -34.77 -40.18 8.61
N THR A 36 -33.77 -41.08 8.55
CA THR A 36 -33.74 -42.58 8.47
C THR A 36 -34.61 -43.46 7.54
N LYS A 37 -33.89 -44.24 6.71
CA LYS A 37 -33.96 -45.68 6.29
C LYS A 37 -35.28 -46.48 6.28
N THR A 38 -35.56 -47.15 5.14
CA THR A 38 -35.72 -48.63 4.96
C THR A 38 -35.77 -48.98 3.45
N GLY A 39 -35.42 -50.22 3.07
CA GLY A 39 -35.21 -50.67 1.68
C GLY A 39 -36.44 -51.22 0.95
N GLY A 40 -36.30 -51.45 -0.36
CA GLY A 40 -37.28 -52.12 -1.23
C GLY A 40 -36.90 -52.04 -2.72
N GLU A 41 -36.84 -53.18 -3.38
CA GLU A 41 -36.46 -53.39 -4.78
C GLU A 41 -37.53 -52.97 -5.83
N ARG A 42 -37.05 -52.78 -7.08
CA ARG A 42 -37.71 -53.06 -8.39
C ARG A 42 -38.84 -52.13 -8.91
N LYS A 43 -38.58 -51.37 -10.00
CA LYS A 43 -38.94 -51.71 -11.41
C LYS A 43 -38.74 -50.54 -12.39
N VAL A 44 -38.40 -50.94 -13.61
CA VAL A 44 -38.12 -50.16 -14.83
C VAL A 44 -39.39 -49.57 -15.45
N ALA A 45 -39.32 -48.35 -16.01
CA ALA A 45 -40.14 -47.96 -17.16
C ALA A 45 -39.47 -46.84 -18.00
N LYS A 46 -39.12 -47.20 -19.23
CA LYS A 46 -38.71 -46.32 -20.34
C LYS A 46 -39.93 -45.52 -20.83
N LYS A 47 -39.73 -44.28 -21.33
CA LYS A 47 -40.42 -43.78 -22.53
C LYS A 47 -39.62 -42.68 -23.24
N LYS A 48 -39.72 -42.76 -24.58
CA LYS A 48 -38.86 -42.26 -25.65
C LYS A 48 -39.44 -40.96 -26.28
N PRO A 49 -38.74 -40.33 -27.24
CA PRO A 49 -38.85 -38.91 -27.59
C PRO A 49 -39.90 -38.61 -28.68
N LEU A 50 -40.28 -37.33 -28.82
CA LEU A 50 -41.19 -36.86 -29.87
C LEU A 50 -40.44 -36.15 -31.01
N LYS A 51 -40.79 -36.58 -32.24
CA LYS A 51 -40.34 -36.09 -33.54
C LYS A 51 -41.15 -34.86 -34.00
N LYS A 52 -40.54 -34.11 -34.93
CA LYS A 52 -41.06 -33.05 -35.80
C LYS A 52 -42.35 -33.46 -36.56
N ASP A 53 -43.28 -32.53 -36.80
CA ASP A 53 -43.59 -32.03 -38.16
C ASP A 53 -44.51 -30.79 -38.24
N ARG A 54 -44.04 -29.84 -39.07
CA ARG A 54 -44.63 -28.75 -39.88
C ARG A 54 -46.12 -28.35 -39.78
N LYS A 55 -46.36 -27.02 -39.75
CA LYS A 55 -47.08 -26.28 -40.82
C LYS A 55 -46.78 -24.76 -40.78
N ALA A 56 -46.76 -24.18 -41.97
CA ALA A 56 -46.22 -22.87 -42.33
C ALA A 56 -47.24 -21.73 -42.28
N GLY A 57 -46.75 -20.50 -42.05
CA GLY A 57 -47.46 -19.25 -42.27
C GLY A 57 -46.46 -18.10 -42.49
N ASN A 58 -46.58 -17.44 -43.65
CA ASN A 58 -45.71 -16.42 -44.25
C ASN A 58 -45.18 -15.29 -43.34
N ARG A 59 -43.90 -14.92 -43.52
CA ARG A 59 -43.35 -13.55 -43.33
C ARG A 59 -42.07 -13.34 -44.17
N PRO A 60 -41.77 -12.11 -44.61
CA PRO A 60 -40.99 -11.85 -45.82
C PRO A 60 -39.47 -11.99 -45.63
N ALA A 61 -38.80 -12.26 -46.75
CA ALA A 61 -37.37 -12.45 -46.88
C ALA A 61 -36.57 -11.15 -46.66
N ASN A 62 -35.64 -11.20 -45.70
CA ASN A 62 -34.32 -10.54 -45.61
C ASN A 62 -34.01 -10.07 -44.19
N ALA A 63 -33.39 -10.93 -43.40
CA ALA A 63 -32.56 -10.55 -42.27
C ALA A 63 -31.59 -11.70 -41.95
N GLY A 64 -30.36 -11.62 -42.46
CA GLY A 64 -29.27 -12.48 -42.02
C GLY A 64 -28.94 -12.26 -40.54
N PRO A 65 -28.21 -13.19 -39.90
CA PRO A 65 -27.92 -13.13 -38.47
C PRO A 65 -27.07 -11.88 -38.15
N LYS A 66 -27.56 -11.05 -37.23
CA LYS A 66 -26.81 -9.88 -36.73
C LYS A 66 -25.54 -10.37 -36.01
N LYS A 67 -24.38 -10.03 -36.58
CA LYS A 67 -23.07 -10.20 -35.94
C LYS A 67 -22.92 -9.23 -34.76
N PRO A 68 -22.18 -9.59 -33.70
CA PRO A 68 -21.83 -8.67 -32.61
C PRO A 68 -20.92 -7.54 -33.10
N PHE A 69 -21.12 -6.34 -32.55
CA PHE A 69 -20.60 -5.03 -32.99
C PHE A 69 -19.06 -4.90 -33.13
N TYR A 70 -18.26 -5.87 -32.67
CA TYR A 70 -16.79 -5.76 -32.65
C TYR A 70 -16.07 -6.59 -33.73
N GLN A 71 -16.79 -7.19 -34.69
CA GLN A 71 -16.19 -8.05 -35.74
C GLN A 71 -16.06 -7.43 -37.13
N GLU A 72 -16.21 -6.11 -37.27
CA GLU A 72 -15.85 -5.38 -38.50
C GLU A 72 -14.61 -4.52 -38.28
N ILE A 73 -13.44 -5.14 -38.24
CA ILE A 73 -12.19 -4.46 -38.59
C ILE A 73 -11.51 -5.31 -39.66
N GLY A 74 -12.04 -5.20 -40.87
CA GLY A 74 -11.37 -5.62 -42.09
C GLY A 74 -10.18 -4.72 -42.40
N ALA A 75 -9.19 -5.28 -43.09
CA ALA A 75 -7.94 -4.67 -43.54
C ALA A 75 -8.02 -3.16 -43.80
N LYS A 76 -7.24 -2.38 -43.03
CA LYS A 76 -7.07 -0.94 -43.27
C LYS A 76 -6.39 -0.72 -44.63
N ARG A 77 -7.15 -0.17 -45.59
CA ARG A 77 -6.57 0.63 -46.69
C ARG A 77 -5.76 1.78 -46.08
N PRO A 78 -4.65 2.23 -46.70
CA PRO A 78 -3.88 3.36 -46.20
C PRO A 78 -4.77 4.60 -46.16
N GLN A 79 -5.18 5.00 -44.96
CA GLN A 79 -5.92 6.25 -44.76
C GLN A 79 -4.96 7.41 -45.01
N LYS A 80 -5.28 8.26 -45.99
CA LYS A 80 -4.67 9.59 -46.08
C LYS A 80 -4.90 10.30 -44.75
N LYS A 81 -3.81 10.75 -44.11
CA LYS A 81 -3.84 11.50 -42.83
C LYS A 81 -4.86 12.63 -42.95
N LYS A 82 -5.91 12.62 -42.11
CA LYS A 82 -6.78 13.79 -41.94
C LYS A 82 -5.95 14.89 -41.27
N PRO A 83 -6.06 16.16 -41.70
CA PRO A 83 -5.35 17.25 -41.03
C PRO A 83 -5.82 17.37 -39.58
N HIS A 84 -4.87 17.65 -38.68
CA HIS A 84 -5.12 17.85 -37.26
C HIS A 84 -6.15 18.98 -37.06
N PRO A 85 -7.07 18.89 -36.06
CA PRO A 85 -8.14 19.87 -35.86
C PRO A 85 -7.68 21.31 -35.61
N PHE A 86 -6.37 21.54 -35.42
CA PHE A 86 -5.77 22.86 -35.22
C PHE A 86 -4.85 23.32 -36.39
N GLY A 87 -4.93 22.69 -37.55
CA GLY A 87 -4.15 23.10 -38.74
C GLY A 87 -2.74 22.49 -38.81
N LYS A 88 -2.00 22.82 -39.87
CA LYS A 88 -0.59 22.40 -40.05
C LYS A 88 0.28 23.16 -39.04
N GLY A 89 1.06 22.44 -38.23
CA GLY A 89 1.87 22.99 -37.14
C GLY A 89 1.57 22.41 -35.76
N TRP A 90 0.53 21.57 -35.64
CA TRP A 90 0.21 20.78 -34.44
C TRP A 90 0.62 19.32 -34.61
N GLU A 91 1.87 19.11 -35.01
CA GLU A 91 2.50 17.83 -34.80
C GLU A 91 2.93 17.81 -33.33
N LEU A 92 2.57 16.76 -32.59
CA LEU A 92 3.26 16.48 -31.33
C LEU A 92 4.75 16.59 -31.64
N ALA A 93 5.51 17.39 -30.88
CA ALA A 93 6.95 17.37 -30.97
C ALA A 93 7.41 15.93 -30.68
N GLU A 94 7.62 15.15 -31.74
CA GLU A 94 8.20 13.80 -31.70
C GLU A 94 9.74 13.86 -31.63
N ASP A 95 10.30 15.07 -31.50
CA ASP A 95 11.72 15.32 -31.39
C ASP A 95 12.13 15.38 -29.92
N PHE A 96 12.11 14.22 -29.25
CA PHE A 96 13.21 13.96 -28.33
C PHE A 96 14.38 13.57 -29.22
N ASP A 97 15.46 14.34 -29.19
CA ASP A 97 16.70 14.02 -29.91
C ASP A 97 17.06 12.55 -29.63
N ARG A 98 16.90 11.71 -30.64
CA ARG A 98 17.21 10.29 -30.52
C ARG A 98 18.71 10.16 -30.42
N LEU A 99 19.18 9.62 -29.31
CA LEU A 99 20.60 9.37 -29.13
C LEU A 99 21.13 8.41 -30.19
N GLU A 100 22.37 8.63 -30.63
CA GLU A 100 23.06 7.64 -31.46
C GLU A 100 23.27 6.35 -30.67
N GLU A 101 23.24 5.20 -31.34
CA GLU A 101 23.59 3.94 -30.68
C GLU A 101 25.10 3.94 -30.42
N GLY A 102 25.50 3.78 -29.16
CA GLY A 102 26.89 3.94 -28.77
C GLY A 102 27.13 3.81 -27.28
N GLU A 103 28.40 3.93 -26.89
CA GLU A 103 28.84 3.98 -25.50
C GLU A 103 28.95 5.43 -25.02
N TYR A 104 28.36 5.73 -23.87
CA TYR A 104 28.36 7.05 -23.25
C TYR A 104 28.93 6.96 -21.84
N ALA A 105 29.81 7.89 -21.49
CA ALA A 105 30.24 8.09 -20.11
C ALA A 105 29.13 8.82 -19.34
N VAL A 106 28.76 8.28 -18.19
CA VAL A 106 27.66 8.79 -17.38
C VAL A 106 28.02 8.83 -15.91
N ARG A 107 27.35 9.72 -15.18
CA ARG A 107 27.36 9.75 -13.72
C ARG A 107 25.96 9.47 -13.20
N CYS A 108 25.85 8.52 -12.29
CA CYS A 108 24.58 8.18 -11.66
C CYS A 108 24.24 9.19 -10.57
N THR A 109 23.03 9.75 -10.62
CA THR A 109 22.60 10.82 -9.69
C THR A 109 21.69 10.31 -8.58
N ALA A 110 20.82 9.34 -8.89
CA ALA A 110 19.83 8.78 -7.97
C ALA A 110 19.51 7.34 -8.36
N LEU A 111 18.63 6.69 -7.61
CA LEU A 111 18.00 5.43 -8.01
C LEU A 111 16.51 5.66 -8.29
N ASP A 112 15.93 4.86 -9.19
CA ASP A 112 14.49 4.72 -9.33
C ASP A 112 13.88 3.84 -8.22
N GLU A 113 12.55 3.66 -8.23
CA GLU A 113 11.82 2.83 -7.25
C GLU A 113 12.24 1.36 -7.25
N ASP A 114 12.72 0.86 -8.38
CA ASP A 114 13.17 -0.52 -8.55
C ASP A 114 14.65 -0.68 -8.17
N GLY A 115 15.35 0.41 -7.86
CA GLY A 115 16.77 0.41 -7.47
C GLY A 115 17.74 0.38 -8.64
N ASN A 116 17.33 0.87 -9.82
CA ASN A 116 18.20 1.10 -10.97
C ASN A 116 18.75 2.54 -10.94
N GLY A 117 20.00 2.71 -11.37
CA GLY A 117 20.66 4.01 -11.41
C GLY A 117 20.05 4.94 -12.44
N ILE A 118 19.74 6.17 -12.04
CA ILE A 118 19.24 7.22 -12.93
C ILE A 118 20.44 7.99 -13.48
N VAL A 119 20.56 8.01 -14.80
CA VAL A 119 21.59 8.74 -15.55
C VAL A 119 20.95 9.63 -16.60
N GLN A 120 21.60 10.75 -16.91
CA GLN A 120 21.22 11.61 -18.03
C GLN A 120 22.26 11.55 -19.13
N ILE A 121 21.82 11.35 -20.37
CA ILE A 121 22.64 11.34 -21.58
C ILE A 121 22.01 12.33 -22.56
N GLU A 122 22.72 13.42 -22.86
CA GLU A 122 22.28 14.50 -23.76
C GLU A 122 20.81 14.95 -23.48
N GLY A 123 20.45 15.06 -22.20
CA GLY A 123 19.11 15.50 -21.76
C GLY A 123 18.06 14.39 -21.63
N VAL A 124 18.34 13.17 -22.09
CA VAL A 124 17.45 12.00 -21.94
C VAL A 124 17.81 11.20 -20.68
N SER A 125 16.81 10.91 -19.85
CA SER A 125 16.97 10.13 -18.62
C SER A 125 16.81 8.64 -18.86
N PHE A 126 17.75 7.83 -18.36
CA PHE A 126 17.68 6.37 -18.40
C PHE A 126 17.79 5.77 -17.01
N ALA A 127 17.04 4.67 -16.80
CA ALA A 127 17.22 3.77 -15.68
C ALA A 127 18.19 2.64 -16.08
N VAL A 128 19.31 2.53 -15.39
CA VAL A 128 20.40 1.61 -15.69
C VAL A 128 20.68 0.71 -14.49
N GLY A 129 20.40 -0.57 -14.63
CA GLY A 129 20.67 -1.56 -13.60
C GLY A 129 22.16 -1.70 -13.31
N GLY A 130 22.52 -1.75 -12.03
CA GLY A 130 23.89 -2.03 -11.58
C GLY A 130 24.78 -0.81 -11.37
N LEU A 131 24.29 0.41 -11.61
CA LEU A 131 24.94 1.67 -11.20
C LEU A 131 24.34 2.19 -9.89
N LEU A 132 25.20 2.74 -9.02
CA LEU A 132 24.82 3.37 -7.75
C LEU A 132 24.99 4.89 -7.81
N PRO A 133 24.22 5.66 -7.02
CA PRO A 133 24.36 7.12 -6.99
C PRO A 133 25.79 7.53 -6.60
N GLY A 134 26.36 8.48 -7.33
CA GLY A 134 27.72 8.95 -7.15
C GLY A 134 28.77 8.22 -7.99
N GLU A 135 28.43 7.09 -8.61
CA GLU A 135 29.34 6.36 -9.50
C GLU A 135 29.44 6.97 -10.89
N GLU A 136 30.60 6.79 -11.50
CA GLU A 136 30.85 7.08 -12.91
C GLU A 136 31.02 5.75 -13.65
N GLY A 137 30.42 5.63 -14.83
CA GLY A 137 30.45 4.40 -15.61
C GLY A 137 30.18 4.65 -17.09
N THR A 138 30.38 3.60 -17.87
CA THR A 138 30.11 3.60 -19.31
C THR A 138 28.84 2.79 -19.58
N VAL A 139 27.88 3.38 -20.28
CA VAL A 139 26.61 2.74 -20.65
C VAL A 139 26.44 2.67 -22.15
N ALA A 140 25.93 1.54 -22.64
CA ALA A 140 25.62 1.35 -24.05
C ALA A 140 24.14 1.63 -24.31
N VAL A 141 23.84 2.58 -25.19
CA VAL A 141 22.48 2.89 -25.64
C VAL A 141 22.17 2.08 -26.90
N SER A 142 21.03 1.39 -26.91
CA SER A 142 20.58 0.58 -28.04
C SER A 142 19.06 0.60 -28.19
N GLY A 143 18.55 0.40 -29.41
CA GLY A 143 17.14 0.15 -29.69
C GLY A 143 16.49 1.22 -30.58
N ARG A 144 15.84 0.77 -31.65
CA ARG A 144 15.27 1.63 -32.70
C ARG A 144 13.95 2.34 -32.34
N ASN A 145 13.10 1.71 -31.52
CA ASN A 145 11.76 2.24 -31.16
C ASN A 145 11.66 2.66 -29.68
N LYS A 146 12.37 1.96 -28.79
CA LYS A 146 12.45 2.27 -27.36
C LYS A 146 13.90 2.07 -26.94
N GLN A 147 14.63 3.17 -26.81
CA GLN A 147 16.04 3.13 -26.42
C GLN A 147 16.17 2.57 -25.00
N ARG A 148 17.20 1.75 -24.80
CA ARG A 148 17.59 1.19 -23.51
C ARG A 148 19.06 1.45 -23.30
N ALA A 149 19.42 1.87 -22.09
CA ALA A 149 20.79 1.97 -21.66
C ALA A 149 21.15 0.77 -20.78
N GLN A 150 22.29 0.14 -21.05
CA GLN A 150 22.81 -0.97 -20.25
C GLN A 150 24.22 -0.65 -19.78
N LEU A 151 24.51 -0.96 -18.52
CA LEU A 151 25.84 -0.78 -17.95
C LEU A 151 26.85 -1.70 -18.65
N VAL A 152 27.90 -1.10 -19.23
CA VAL A 152 29.04 -1.82 -19.79
C VAL A 152 30.09 -2.07 -18.70
N ARG A 153 30.47 -1.00 -17.99
CA ARG A 153 31.46 -1.04 -16.91
C ARG A 153 31.28 0.13 -15.94
N VAL A 154 31.70 -0.09 -14.70
CA VAL A 154 31.83 0.98 -13.70
C VAL A 154 33.27 1.49 -13.78
N ASP A 155 33.44 2.77 -14.09
CA ASP A 155 34.75 3.40 -14.24
C ASP A 155 35.25 3.95 -12.89
N LYS A 156 34.34 4.46 -12.05
CA LYS A 156 34.63 4.91 -10.68
C LYS A 156 33.52 4.48 -9.72
N ALA A 157 33.83 3.50 -8.89
CA ALA A 157 32.90 2.98 -7.88
C ALA A 157 32.87 3.84 -6.61
N VAL A 158 31.74 3.79 -5.91
CA VAL A 158 31.65 4.31 -4.53
C VAL A 158 32.33 3.35 -3.53
N PRO A 159 32.89 3.84 -2.41
CA PRO A 159 33.58 3.00 -1.42
C PRO A 159 32.74 1.84 -0.88
N GLU A 160 31.43 2.02 -0.80
CA GLU A 160 30.48 1.06 -0.26
C GLU A 160 30.09 -0.02 -1.28
N ARG A 161 30.57 0.05 -2.53
CA ARG A 161 30.31 -0.99 -3.54
C ARG A 161 30.96 -2.30 -3.10
N VAL A 162 30.19 -3.36 -3.12
CA VAL A 162 30.64 -4.73 -2.82
C VAL A 162 30.35 -5.67 -3.99
N LYS A 163 31.04 -6.81 -4.01
CA LYS A 163 30.74 -7.87 -4.97
C LYS A 163 29.44 -8.59 -4.56
N PRO A 164 28.42 -8.69 -5.44
CA PRO A 164 27.22 -9.47 -5.16
C PRO A 164 27.53 -10.92 -4.82
N ARG A 165 26.83 -11.47 -3.82
CA ARG A 165 26.97 -12.88 -3.42
C ARG A 165 26.21 -13.82 -4.36
N CYS A 166 25.12 -13.35 -4.97
CA CYS A 166 24.30 -14.16 -5.88
C CYS A 166 24.93 -14.24 -7.29
N PRO A 167 25.17 -15.44 -7.84
CA PRO A 167 25.83 -15.62 -9.14
C PRO A 167 25.00 -15.14 -10.34
N VAL A 168 23.69 -14.96 -10.16
CA VAL A 168 22.76 -14.50 -11.20
C VAL A 168 22.26 -13.08 -10.95
N PHE A 169 22.92 -12.34 -10.04
CA PHE A 169 22.66 -10.92 -9.82
C PHE A 169 22.84 -10.12 -11.12
N GLY A 170 21.97 -9.14 -11.37
CA GLY A 170 21.94 -8.38 -12.63
C GLY A 170 21.12 -9.02 -13.76
N ARG A 171 20.75 -10.31 -13.65
CA ARG A 171 19.81 -10.99 -14.57
C ARG A 171 18.50 -11.36 -13.88
N CYS A 172 18.62 -11.88 -12.67
CA CYS A 172 17.52 -12.17 -11.76
C CYS A 172 16.81 -10.87 -11.36
N GLY A 173 15.52 -10.71 -11.71
CA GLY A 173 14.73 -9.52 -11.37
C GLY A 173 14.35 -9.39 -9.88
N GLY A 174 14.92 -10.22 -8.99
CA GLY A 174 14.53 -10.30 -7.58
C GLY A 174 15.35 -9.44 -6.61
N CYS A 175 16.61 -9.13 -6.93
CA CYS A 175 17.51 -8.37 -6.05
C CYS A 175 18.19 -7.27 -6.86
N ARG A 176 18.37 -6.10 -6.24
CA ARG A 176 18.80 -4.87 -6.91
C ARG A 176 19.99 -4.22 -6.26
N LEU A 177 20.18 -4.40 -4.95
CA LEU A 177 21.22 -3.69 -4.20
C LEU A 177 22.32 -4.59 -3.64
N GLN A 178 22.44 -5.86 -4.06
CA GLN A 178 23.52 -6.74 -3.56
C GLN A 178 24.94 -6.25 -3.89
N HIS A 179 25.08 -5.28 -4.79
CA HIS A 179 26.35 -4.64 -5.12
C HIS A 179 26.66 -3.43 -4.22
N LEU A 180 25.84 -3.14 -3.22
CA LEU A 180 26.04 -2.12 -2.20
C LEU A 180 26.12 -2.80 -0.83
N SER A 181 27.07 -2.38 0.02
CA SER A 181 27.19 -2.86 1.39
C SER A 181 25.87 -2.70 2.14
N TYR A 182 25.60 -3.53 3.15
CA TYR A 182 24.30 -3.47 3.82
C TYR A 182 24.08 -2.13 4.54
N ASP A 183 25.10 -1.59 5.18
CA ASP A 183 25.04 -0.25 5.80
C ASP A 183 24.79 0.82 4.73
N GLY A 184 25.44 0.72 3.58
CA GLY A 184 25.19 1.60 2.43
C GLY A 184 23.74 1.49 1.92
N GLN A 185 23.14 0.30 1.93
CA GLN A 185 21.72 0.11 1.58
C GLN A 185 20.81 0.85 2.56
N LEU A 186 21.07 0.72 3.87
CA LEU A 186 20.28 1.40 4.90
C LEU A 186 20.40 2.92 4.78
N GLU A 187 21.61 3.43 4.60
CA GLU A 187 21.86 4.87 4.43
C GLU A 187 21.19 5.42 3.17
N LEU A 188 21.31 4.71 2.05
CA LEU A 188 20.66 5.08 0.80
C LEU A 188 19.14 5.15 0.96
N LYS A 189 18.54 4.11 1.57
CA LYS A 189 17.09 4.04 1.82
C LYS A 189 16.63 5.14 2.77
N GLN A 190 17.39 5.39 3.85
CA GLN A 190 17.14 6.46 4.80
C GLN A 190 17.06 7.82 4.10
N ARG A 191 18.11 8.18 3.35
CA ARG A 191 18.21 9.46 2.63
C ARG A 191 17.10 9.62 1.59
N THR A 192 16.78 8.57 0.85
CA THR A 192 15.70 8.60 -0.14
C THR A 192 14.34 8.91 0.49
N VAL A 193 13.99 8.27 1.61
CA VAL A 193 12.72 8.55 2.29
C VAL A 193 12.74 9.92 2.96
N GLU A 194 13.87 10.33 3.54
CA GLU A 194 14.04 11.65 4.16
C GLU A 194 13.81 12.77 3.14
N GLN A 195 14.48 12.71 1.98
CA GLN A 195 14.31 13.66 0.89
C GLN A 195 12.87 13.69 0.37
N LEU A 196 12.25 12.51 0.23
CA LEU A 196 10.87 12.41 -0.24
C LEU A 196 9.89 13.08 0.71
N MET A 197 10.08 12.89 2.02
CA MET A 197 9.20 13.36 3.09
C MET A 197 9.64 14.71 3.70
N GLN A 198 10.61 15.39 3.10
CA GLN A 198 11.26 16.59 3.64
C GLN A 198 10.27 17.68 4.07
N GLU A 199 9.19 17.88 3.31
CA GLU A 199 8.16 18.88 3.63
C GLU A 199 7.52 18.66 5.01
N TYR A 200 7.24 17.41 5.37
CA TYR A 200 6.62 17.06 6.65
C TYR A 200 7.62 17.14 7.80
N ILE A 201 8.89 16.82 7.52
CA ILE A 201 9.99 16.91 8.49
C ILE A 201 10.22 18.37 8.88
N VAL A 202 10.27 19.28 7.90
CA VAL A 202 10.43 20.72 8.13
C VAL A 202 9.22 21.29 8.89
N GLN A 203 8.02 20.73 8.71
CA GLN A 203 6.83 21.07 9.50
C GLN A 203 6.87 20.51 10.94
N GLY A 204 7.95 19.86 11.35
CA GLY A 204 8.19 19.40 12.72
C GLY A 204 7.88 17.92 12.98
N ALA A 205 7.63 17.11 11.95
CA ALA A 205 7.51 15.66 12.11
C ALA A 205 8.84 15.03 12.55
N LYS A 206 8.78 14.07 13.48
CA LYS A 206 9.96 13.30 13.88
C LYS A 206 10.31 12.27 12.80
N PHE A 207 11.53 12.32 12.29
CA PHE A 207 12.07 11.32 11.38
C PHE A 207 13.00 10.37 12.14
N TYR A 208 12.68 9.07 12.15
CA TYR A 208 13.49 8.08 12.85
C TYR A 208 14.50 7.41 11.92
N GLN A 209 15.60 6.91 12.49
CA GLN A 209 16.57 6.07 11.78
C GLN A 209 15.89 4.78 11.29
N ILE A 210 16.16 4.38 10.04
CA ILE A 210 15.64 3.17 9.42
C ILE A 210 15.92 1.94 10.29
N LEU A 211 14.89 1.11 10.46
CA LEU A 211 15.05 -0.19 11.12
C LEU A 211 15.65 -1.18 10.13
N GLY A 212 16.92 -1.54 10.33
CA GLY A 212 17.64 -2.57 9.57
C GLY A 212 17.46 -3.98 10.12
N MET A 213 18.01 -4.97 9.41
CA MET A 213 17.98 -6.39 9.75
C MET A 213 19.38 -6.89 10.12
N ASN A 214 19.52 -7.57 11.26
CA ASN A 214 20.82 -8.10 11.70
C ASN A 214 21.41 -9.11 10.71
N GLU A 215 20.58 -10.02 10.19
CA GLU A 215 20.97 -11.00 9.17
C GLU A 215 20.14 -10.74 7.91
N PRO A 216 20.62 -9.95 6.94
CA PRO A 216 19.84 -9.50 5.78
C PRO A 216 19.73 -10.56 4.67
N TRP A 217 19.67 -11.83 5.05
CA TRP A 217 19.61 -13.02 4.20
C TRP A 217 18.61 -14.03 4.76
N ARG A 218 18.19 -14.99 3.93
CA ARG A 218 17.28 -16.10 4.31
C ARG A 218 15.96 -15.67 4.97
N TYR A 219 15.54 -14.42 4.74
CA TYR A 219 14.40 -13.83 5.43
C TYR A 219 13.05 -14.16 4.78
N ARG A 220 13.02 -14.56 3.50
CA ARG A 220 11.77 -14.84 2.78
C ARG A 220 11.17 -16.18 3.17
N ASN A 221 10.03 -16.13 3.84
CA ASN A 221 9.20 -17.28 4.20
C ASN A 221 8.31 -17.79 3.04
N LYS A 222 8.36 -17.13 1.89
CA LYS A 222 7.59 -17.45 0.69
C LYS A 222 8.48 -17.39 -0.53
N ALA A 223 8.69 -18.54 -1.17
CA ALA A 223 9.46 -18.69 -2.38
C ALA A 223 8.55 -19.11 -3.53
N HIS A 224 8.72 -18.45 -4.68
CA HIS A 224 8.06 -18.79 -5.93
C HIS A 224 9.13 -19.13 -6.96
N ALA A 225 8.91 -20.23 -7.68
CA ALA A 225 9.73 -20.59 -8.82
C ALA A 225 8.83 -21.03 -9.98
N THR A 226 9.21 -20.59 -11.18
CA THR A 226 8.60 -21.00 -12.45
C THR A 226 9.41 -22.13 -13.05
N PHE A 227 8.74 -23.14 -13.59
CA PHE A 227 9.41 -24.21 -14.35
C PHE A 227 9.40 -23.90 -15.84
N SER A 228 10.49 -24.21 -16.52
CA SER A 228 10.60 -24.07 -17.97
C SER A 228 11.58 -25.11 -18.53
N LEU A 229 11.72 -25.15 -19.86
CA LEU A 229 12.76 -25.92 -20.53
C LEU A 229 13.89 -24.98 -20.94
N ASP A 230 15.14 -25.40 -20.72
CA ASP A 230 16.29 -24.70 -21.28
C ASP A 230 16.47 -25.01 -22.78
N GLY A 231 17.47 -24.38 -23.41
CA GLY A 231 17.79 -24.61 -24.82
C GLY A 231 18.22 -26.05 -25.16
N ARG A 232 18.46 -26.91 -24.16
CA ARG A 232 18.79 -28.33 -24.31
C ARG A 232 17.59 -29.24 -24.01
N GLY A 233 16.41 -28.67 -23.74
CA GLY A 233 15.20 -29.40 -23.37
C GLY A 233 15.20 -29.94 -21.94
N GLN A 234 16.09 -29.47 -21.06
CA GLN A 234 16.11 -29.86 -19.65
C GLN A 234 15.16 -28.99 -18.83
N ILE A 235 14.43 -29.61 -17.90
CA ILE A 235 13.59 -28.89 -16.95
C ILE A 235 14.46 -28.07 -16.01
N VAL A 236 14.29 -26.75 -16.05
CA VAL A 236 14.89 -25.78 -15.13
C VAL A 236 13.81 -25.14 -14.26
N SER A 237 14.22 -24.56 -13.14
CA SER A 237 13.35 -23.67 -12.37
C SER A 237 14.10 -22.43 -11.97
N GLY A 238 13.37 -21.33 -11.86
CA GLY A 238 13.92 -20.10 -11.31
C GLY A 238 12.90 -19.00 -11.39
N ILE A 239 13.36 -17.79 -11.66
CA ILE A 239 12.50 -16.62 -11.71
C ILE A 239 12.58 -15.95 -13.08
N TYR A 240 11.61 -15.10 -13.38
CA TYR A 240 11.65 -14.34 -14.62
C TYR A 240 12.81 -13.32 -14.61
N GLU A 241 13.50 -13.24 -15.75
CA GLU A 241 14.40 -12.15 -16.07
C GLU A 241 13.59 -10.86 -16.19
N GLU A 242 14.17 -9.75 -15.75
CA GLU A 242 13.50 -8.46 -15.74
C GLU A 242 12.89 -8.10 -17.10
N SER A 243 11.68 -7.54 -17.05
CA SER A 243 10.96 -7.08 -18.24
C SER A 243 10.77 -8.17 -19.32
N SER A 244 10.79 -9.45 -18.93
CA SER A 244 10.59 -10.58 -19.83
C SER A 244 9.85 -11.74 -19.14
N HIS A 245 9.40 -12.72 -19.92
CA HIS A 245 8.93 -14.02 -19.41
C HIS A 245 9.99 -15.12 -19.57
N ARG A 246 11.26 -14.74 -19.79
CA ARG A 246 12.37 -15.69 -19.84
C ARG A 246 12.73 -16.14 -18.43
N VAL A 247 12.74 -17.45 -18.18
CA VAL A 247 13.14 -17.98 -16.87
C VAL A 247 14.67 -18.01 -16.76
N VAL A 248 15.21 -17.31 -15.77
CA VAL A 248 16.61 -17.43 -15.34
C VAL A 248 16.69 -18.63 -14.40
N PRO A 249 17.48 -19.68 -14.71
CA PRO A 249 17.70 -20.78 -13.79
C PRO A 249 18.33 -20.27 -12.49
N VAL A 250 17.70 -20.59 -11.36
CA VAL A 250 18.20 -20.23 -10.03
C VAL A 250 18.35 -21.50 -9.21
N GLU A 251 19.60 -21.86 -8.92
CA GLU A 251 19.89 -23.01 -8.05
C GLU A 251 19.83 -22.64 -6.57
N ARG A 252 20.32 -21.44 -6.22
CA ARG A 252 20.37 -20.92 -4.86
C ARG A 252 19.96 -19.45 -4.85
N CYS A 253 19.08 -19.08 -3.93
CA CYS A 253 18.54 -17.73 -3.74
C CYS A 253 18.74 -17.30 -2.28
N LEU A 254 19.82 -16.56 -2.02
CA LEU A 254 20.27 -16.22 -0.66
C LEU A 254 19.25 -15.50 0.23
N ILE A 255 18.19 -14.91 -0.34
CA ILE A 255 17.12 -14.26 0.42
C ILE A 255 15.94 -15.19 0.76
N GLN A 256 15.87 -16.38 0.16
CA GLN A 256 14.82 -17.38 0.39
C GLN A 256 15.26 -18.46 1.39
N ASP A 257 14.28 -19.09 2.02
CA ASP A 257 14.46 -20.29 2.86
C ASP A 257 15.08 -21.44 2.05
N GLU A 258 16.13 -22.07 2.59
CA GLU A 258 16.87 -23.14 1.91
C GLU A 258 16.01 -24.37 1.63
N ARG A 259 15.03 -24.67 2.47
CA ARG A 259 14.10 -25.78 2.25
C ARG A 259 13.30 -25.57 0.98
N ALA A 260 12.92 -24.33 0.68
CA ALA A 260 12.19 -24.03 -0.55
C ALA A 260 13.03 -24.30 -1.81
N GLU A 261 14.33 -23.99 -1.77
CA GLU A 261 15.27 -24.27 -2.85
C GLU A 261 15.41 -25.78 -3.09
N GLN A 262 15.59 -26.54 -2.01
CA GLN A 262 15.74 -28.00 -2.05
C GLN A 262 14.44 -28.67 -2.53
N ILE A 263 13.28 -28.18 -2.11
CA ILE A 263 11.96 -28.64 -2.57
C ILE A 263 11.79 -28.36 -4.06
N ALA A 264 12.11 -27.16 -4.54
CA ALA A 264 12.02 -26.83 -5.95
C ALA A 264 12.95 -27.73 -6.79
N ALA A 265 14.16 -28.02 -6.31
CA ALA A 265 15.10 -28.93 -6.95
C ALA A 265 14.55 -30.37 -7.04
N SER A 266 14.02 -30.91 -5.95
CA SER A 266 13.40 -32.23 -5.95
C SER A 266 12.17 -32.28 -6.86
N VAL A 267 11.38 -31.21 -6.94
CA VAL A 267 10.24 -31.15 -7.86
C VAL A 267 10.70 -31.23 -9.32
N ARG A 268 11.79 -30.54 -9.71
CA ARG A 268 12.36 -30.70 -11.08
C ARG A 268 12.70 -32.16 -11.38
N GLN A 269 13.29 -32.87 -10.43
CA GLN A 269 13.62 -34.29 -10.58
C GLN A 269 12.35 -35.14 -10.71
N ILE A 270 11.39 -34.97 -9.80
CA ILE A 270 10.14 -35.75 -9.76
C ILE A 270 9.30 -35.51 -11.03
N MET A 271 9.32 -34.29 -11.58
CA MET A 271 8.67 -33.99 -12.87
C MET A 271 9.19 -34.91 -13.98
N ARG A 272 10.51 -35.12 -14.05
CA ARG A 272 11.12 -36.04 -15.05
C ARG A 272 10.68 -37.48 -14.81
N GLU A 273 10.74 -37.95 -13.56
CA GLU A 273 10.37 -39.31 -13.17
C GLU A 273 8.87 -39.61 -13.44
N CYS A 274 8.01 -38.63 -13.22
CA CYS A 274 6.57 -38.72 -13.46
C CYS A 274 6.14 -38.33 -14.89
N ARG A 275 7.09 -37.99 -15.78
CA ARG A 275 6.83 -37.53 -17.16
C ARG A 275 5.90 -36.32 -17.24
N ILE A 276 6.05 -35.38 -16.32
CA ILE A 276 5.29 -34.12 -16.27
C ILE A 276 6.13 -33.01 -16.91
N GLN A 277 5.52 -32.33 -17.88
CA GLN A 277 6.16 -31.20 -18.55
C GLN A 277 5.86 -29.87 -17.83
N PRO A 278 6.83 -28.94 -17.80
CA PRO A 278 6.56 -27.56 -17.43
C PRO A 278 5.52 -26.97 -18.39
N TYR A 279 4.76 -26.00 -17.92
CA TYR A 279 3.82 -25.29 -18.77
C TYR A 279 4.53 -24.27 -19.65
N ASP A 280 4.24 -24.34 -20.95
CA ASP A 280 4.70 -23.40 -21.96
C ASP A 280 3.55 -22.42 -22.25
N GLU A 281 3.74 -21.15 -21.91
CA GLU A 281 2.70 -20.11 -22.01
C GLU A 281 2.41 -19.72 -23.47
N ASP A 282 3.42 -19.79 -24.34
CA ASP A 282 3.29 -19.45 -25.77
C ASP A 282 2.52 -20.54 -26.53
N ARG A 283 2.81 -21.82 -26.22
CA ARG A 283 2.16 -22.98 -26.84
C ARG A 283 0.87 -23.38 -26.15
N GLY A 284 0.66 -22.96 -24.90
CA GLY A 284 -0.46 -23.39 -24.06
C GLY A 284 -0.41 -24.89 -23.71
N THR A 285 0.78 -25.49 -23.69
CA THR A 285 0.98 -26.93 -23.46
C THR A 285 1.74 -27.21 -22.17
N GLY A 286 1.70 -28.46 -21.68
CA GLY A 286 2.32 -28.84 -20.42
C GLY A 286 1.37 -28.70 -19.23
N LEU A 287 1.88 -28.93 -18.01
CA LEU A 287 1.03 -29.00 -16.82
C LEU A 287 1.48 -28.07 -15.70
N LEU A 288 2.72 -28.23 -15.21
CA LEU A 288 3.16 -27.55 -14.00
C LEU A 288 3.71 -26.17 -14.36
N ARG A 289 3.04 -25.11 -13.95
CA ARG A 289 3.44 -23.72 -14.20
C ARG A 289 4.50 -23.26 -13.20
N HIS A 290 4.15 -23.39 -11.93
CA HIS A 290 4.94 -22.85 -10.84
C HIS A 290 4.90 -23.76 -9.62
N ILE A 291 5.86 -23.55 -8.74
CA ILE A 291 5.81 -23.98 -7.35
C ILE A 291 5.83 -22.75 -6.46
N LEU A 292 4.98 -22.77 -5.45
CA LEU A 292 5.02 -21.81 -4.35
C LEU A 292 5.28 -22.59 -3.07
N VAL A 293 6.37 -22.28 -2.38
CA VAL A 293 6.69 -22.86 -1.07
C VAL A 293 6.52 -21.77 -0.03
N ARG A 294 5.74 -22.06 1.02
CA ARG A 294 5.67 -21.23 2.22
C ARG A 294 6.25 -22.00 3.39
N THR A 295 7.08 -21.34 4.19
CA THR A 295 7.65 -21.88 5.42
C THR A 295 7.18 -21.04 6.60
N GLY A 296 6.75 -21.68 7.68
CA GLY A 296 6.55 -21.00 8.95
C GLY A 296 7.93 -20.72 9.54
N PHE A 297 8.24 -19.45 9.78
CA PHE A 297 9.53 -19.01 10.27
C PHE A 297 9.78 -19.48 11.70
N ALA A 298 8.79 -19.31 12.59
CA ALA A 298 8.89 -19.77 13.97
C ALA A 298 8.47 -21.24 14.13
N SER A 299 7.45 -21.68 13.38
CA SER A 299 6.91 -23.03 13.54
C SER A 299 7.68 -24.12 12.78
N GLY A 300 8.47 -23.74 11.77
CA GLY A 300 9.12 -24.66 10.85
C GLY A 300 8.18 -25.40 9.88
N GLN A 301 6.86 -25.15 9.92
CA GLN A 301 5.90 -25.87 9.07
C GLN A 301 6.04 -25.49 7.60
N VAL A 302 6.09 -26.47 6.71
CA VAL A 302 6.24 -26.22 5.27
C VAL A 302 4.96 -26.54 4.51
N MET A 303 4.53 -25.62 3.65
CA MET A 303 3.46 -25.76 2.67
C MET A 303 4.03 -25.70 1.27
N VAL A 304 3.72 -26.71 0.45
CA VAL A 304 4.01 -26.72 -0.97
C VAL A 304 2.73 -26.54 -1.77
N VAL A 305 2.70 -25.57 -2.67
CA VAL A 305 1.61 -25.34 -3.61
C VAL A 305 2.11 -25.62 -5.02
N LEU A 306 1.55 -26.64 -5.64
CA LEU A 306 1.82 -27.03 -7.02
C LEU A 306 0.81 -26.31 -7.91
N VAL A 307 1.28 -25.37 -8.74
CA VAL A 307 0.42 -24.57 -9.61
C VAL A 307 0.33 -25.23 -10.98
N THR A 308 -0.84 -25.73 -11.34
CA THR A 308 -1.07 -26.47 -12.58
C THR A 308 -1.95 -25.69 -13.57
N ALA A 309 -1.75 -25.90 -14.86
CA ALA A 309 -2.61 -25.34 -15.91
C ALA A 309 -3.94 -26.10 -16.07
N SER A 310 -4.05 -27.30 -15.48
CA SER A 310 -5.23 -28.18 -15.56
C SER A 310 -5.57 -28.79 -14.20
N PRO A 311 -6.86 -29.06 -13.91
CA PRO A 311 -7.27 -29.76 -12.69
C PRO A 311 -6.90 -31.25 -12.70
N ILE A 312 -6.53 -31.79 -13.87
CA ILE A 312 -6.09 -33.17 -14.04
C ILE A 312 -4.57 -33.21 -13.81
N PHE A 313 -4.15 -33.93 -12.77
CA PHE A 313 -2.74 -34.13 -12.43
C PHE A 313 -2.40 -35.62 -12.61
N PRO A 314 -1.78 -36.03 -13.74
CA PRO A 314 -1.31 -37.39 -13.96
C PRO A 314 -0.25 -37.80 -12.95
N ALA A 315 -0.23 -39.08 -12.54
CA ALA A 315 0.70 -39.61 -11.54
C ALA A 315 0.71 -38.87 -10.19
N ARG A 316 -0.36 -38.11 -9.85
CA ARG A 316 -0.48 -37.31 -8.62
C ARG A 316 -0.08 -38.06 -7.35
N SER A 317 -0.59 -39.27 -7.14
CA SER A 317 -0.29 -40.05 -5.93
C SER A 317 1.19 -40.40 -5.83
N ARG A 318 1.82 -40.79 -6.94
CA ARG A 318 3.26 -41.07 -7.01
C ARG A 318 4.08 -39.79 -6.78
N PHE A 319 3.70 -38.69 -7.43
CA PHE A 319 4.36 -37.39 -7.27
C PHE A 319 4.37 -36.93 -5.81
N VAL A 320 3.20 -36.99 -5.16
CA VAL A 320 3.04 -36.60 -3.75
C VAL A 320 3.83 -37.53 -2.82
N SER A 321 3.89 -38.85 -3.10
CA SER A 321 4.70 -39.80 -2.32
C SER A 321 6.18 -39.47 -2.39
N LEU A 322 6.73 -39.36 -3.61
CA LEU A 322 8.15 -39.05 -3.83
C LEU A 322 8.57 -37.72 -3.20
N LEU A 323 7.69 -36.71 -3.28
CA LEU A 323 7.96 -35.41 -2.69
C LEU A 323 8.04 -35.49 -1.16
N ARG A 324 7.13 -36.23 -0.53
CA ARG A 324 7.11 -36.43 0.94
C ARG A 324 8.25 -37.31 1.44
N GLU A 325 8.66 -38.31 0.65
CA GLU A 325 9.81 -39.16 0.96
C GLU A 325 11.12 -38.37 0.96
N LYS A 326 11.29 -37.47 -0.02
CA LYS A 326 12.47 -36.59 -0.11
C LYS A 326 12.45 -35.45 0.91
N HIS A 327 11.26 -34.97 1.28
CA HIS A 327 11.06 -33.79 2.14
C HIS A 327 10.01 -34.07 3.22
N PRO A 328 10.36 -34.84 4.27
CA PRO A 328 9.43 -35.23 5.33
C PRO A 328 8.95 -34.05 6.20
N GLU A 329 9.63 -32.91 6.17
CA GLU A 329 9.23 -31.67 6.84
C GLU A 329 8.01 -30.98 6.22
N ILE A 330 7.60 -31.39 5.01
CA ILE A 330 6.38 -30.87 4.38
C ILE A 330 5.17 -31.30 5.19
N THR A 331 4.45 -30.31 5.72
CA THR A 331 3.24 -30.54 6.53
C THR A 331 1.96 -30.54 5.70
N THR A 332 1.96 -29.86 4.54
CA THR A 332 0.80 -29.79 3.65
C THR A 332 1.22 -29.58 2.19
N ILE A 333 0.52 -30.24 1.28
CA ILE A 333 0.67 -30.07 -0.17
C ILE A 333 -0.69 -29.69 -0.74
N VAL A 334 -0.74 -28.61 -1.50
CA VAL A 334 -1.94 -28.11 -2.18
C VAL A 334 -1.69 -28.04 -3.67
N MET A 335 -2.66 -28.47 -4.46
CA MET A 335 -2.71 -28.18 -5.89
C MET A 335 -3.55 -26.94 -6.11
N ASN A 336 -3.01 -25.94 -6.79
CA ASN A 336 -3.77 -24.78 -7.23
C ASN A 336 -3.85 -24.81 -8.77
N CYS A 337 -5.06 -24.78 -9.33
CA CYS A 337 -5.26 -24.83 -10.77
C CYS A 337 -5.50 -23.44 -11.33
N ASN A 338 -4.65 -23.01 -12.26
CA ASN A 338 -4.73 -21.75 -12.97
C ASN A 338 -4.65 -21.96 -14.50
N PRO A 339 -5.80 -22.16 -15.17
CA PRO A 339 -5.86 -22.37 -16.62
C PRO A 339 -5.80 -21.07 -17.43
N LYS A 340 -5.76 -19.90 -16.76
CA LYS A 340 -5.86 -18.61 -17.43
C LYS A 340 -4.49 -18.14 -17.94
N GLN A 341 -4.49 -17.49 -19.10
CA GLN A 341 -3.40 -16.65 -19.56
C GLN A 341 -3.46 -15.33 -18.81
N THR A 342 -2.68 -15.23 -17.73
CA THR A 342 -2.66 -14.08 -16.81
C THR A 342 -1.34 -14.07 -16.06
N SER A 343 -0.89 -12.88 -15.65
CA SER A 343 0.26 -12.69 -14.78
C SER A 343 0.01 -13.14 -13.34
N MET A 344 -1.25 -13.35 -12.94
CA MET A 344 -1.56 -13.91 -11.62
C MET A 344 -1.06 -15.35 -11.53
N VAL A 345 -0.20 -15.64 -10.56
CA VAL A 345 0.36 -16.99 -10.34
C VAL A 345 -0.72 -17.98 -9.92
N LEU A 346 -1.52 -17.64 -8.90
CA LEU A 346 -2.52 -18.53 -8.33
C LEU A 346 -3.89 -18.33 -8.97
N GLY A 347 -4.55 -19.43 -9.30
CA GLY A 347 -5.95 -19.50 -9.69
C GLY A 347 -6.88 -19.60 -8.47
N THR A 348 -8.17 -19.78 -8.73
CA THR A 348 -9.23 -19.85 -7.70
C THR A 348 -9.56 -21.27 -7.25
N GLN A 349 -9.12 -22.29 -7.99
CA GLN A 349 -9.43 -23.67 -7.68
C GLN A 349 -8.28 -24.31 -6.92
N GLU A 350 -8.57 -24.82 -5.73
CA GLU A 350 -7.59 -25.47 -4.86
C GLU A 350 -8.03 -26.87 -4.46
N ARG A 351 -7.06 -27.78 -4.35
CA ARG A 351 -7.27 -29.13 -3.85
C ARG A 351 -6.13 -29.52 -2.92
N VAL A 352 -6.45 -29.81 -1.67
CA VAL A 352 -5.48 -30.37 -0.73
C VAL A 352 -5.10 -31.78 -1.19
N LEU A 353 -3.80 -31.99 -1.39
CA LEU A 353 -3.23 -33.28 -1.78
C LEU A 353 -2.69 -34.06 -0.57
N TYR A 354 -2.22 -33.34 0.44
CA TYR A 354 -1.70 -33.88 1.69
C TYR A 354 -1.82 -32.83 2.80
N GLY A 355 -2.04 -33.25 4.04
CA GLY A 355 -2.09 -32.36 5.20
C GLY A 355 -3.40 -31.58 5.35
N LYS A 356 -3.33 -30.39 5.93
CA LYS A 356 -4.51 -29.60 6.35
C LYS A 356 -4.93 -28.53 5.35
N GLY A 357 -4.11 -28.26 4.32
CA GLY A 357 -4.33 -27.19 3.35
C GLY A 357 -3.80 -25.82 3.78
N PHE A 358 -3.28 -25.68 5.00
CA PHE A 358 -2.69 -24.45 5.54
C PHE A 358 -1.55 -24.80 6.49
N ILE A 359 -0.65 -23.85 6.73
CA ILE A 359 0.36 -23.93 7.80
C ILE A 359 0.02 -22.96 8.92
N LYS A 360 0.65 -23.12 10.07
CA LYS A 360 0.57 -22.18 11.17
C LYS A 360 1.93 -21.56 11.41
N ASP A 361 1.95 -20.30 11.79
CA ASP A 361 3.16 -19.63 12.22
C ASP A 361 2.87 -18.60 13.31
N SER A 362 3.94 -18.11 13.94
CA SER A 362 3.86 -17.10 15.00
C SER A 362 4.41 -15.76 14.53
N LEU A 363 3.70 -14.68 14.90
CA LEU A 363 4.09 -13.29 14.65
C LEU A 363 3.61 -12.42 15.80
N CYS A 364 4.49 -11.60 16.38
CA CYS A 364 4.22 -10.75 17.54
C CYS A 364 3.59 -11.53 18.71
N GLY A 365 4.05 -12.76 18.96
CA GLY A 365 3.52 -13.66 20.00
C GLY A 365 2.16 -14.29 19.71
N LEU A 366 1.53 -13.99 18.57
CA LEU A 366 0.24 -14.55 18.16
C LEU A 366 0.42 -15.64 17.10
N ARG A 367 -0.54 -16.57 17.02
CA ARG A 367 -0.52 -17.70 16.06
C ARG A 367 -1.51 -17.49 14.92
N PHE A 368 -1.01 -17.50 13.70
CA PHE A 368 -1.80 -17.33 12.47
C PHE A 368 -1.87 -18.62 11.68
N ALA A 369 -2.99 -18.86 11.01
CA ALA A 369 -3.07 -19.87 9.96
C ALA A 369 -2.86 -19.17 8.61
N ILE A 370 -2.03 -19.78 7.76
CA ILE A 370 -1.59 -19.23 6.50
C ILE A 370 -2.04 -20.19 5.40
N SER A 371 -3.05 -19.76 4.65
CA SER A 371 -3.61 -20.45 3.50
C SER A 371 -2.82 -20.13 2.21
N PRO A 372 -2.90 -20.94 1.14
CA PRO A 372 -2.11 -20.76 -0.09
C PRO A 372 -2.26 -19.38 -0.73
N ARG A 373 -3.49 -18.86 -0.77
CA ARG A 373 -3.88 -17.56 -1.35
C ARG A 373 -3.84 -16.40 -0.36
N SER A 374 -3.75 -16.67 0.95
CA SER A 374 -3.76 -15.62 1.97
C SER A 374 -2.55 -14.69 1.81
N PHE A 375 -2.75 -13.38 1.94
CA PHE A 375 -1.62 -12.47 2.09
C PHE A 375 -1.00 -12.65 3.47
N TYR A 376 0.31 -12.80 3.51
CA TYR A 376 1.11 -12.87 4.72
C TYR A 376 2.47 -12.27 4.39
N GLN A 377 2.98 -11.46 5.32
CA GLN A 377 4.23 -10.75 5.09
C GLN A 377 5.39 -11.73 4.90
N VAL A 378 6.25 -11.43 3.93
CA VAL A 378 7.27 -12.40 3.50
C VAL A 378 8.53 -12.36 4.34
N ASN A 379 8.75 -11.30 5.12
CA ASN A 379 9.88 -11.16 6.04
C ASN A 379 9.39 -11.08 7.49
N PRO A 380 9.21 -12.20 8.20
CA PRO A 380 8.64 -12.21 9.55
C PRO A 380 9.42 -11.37 10.56
N VAL A 381 10.75 -11.37 10.48
CA VAL A 381 11.62 -10.60 11.39
C VAL A 381 11.33 -9.11 11.29
N GLN A 382 11.31 -8.59 10.06
CA GLN A 382 11.01 -7.16 9.84
C GLN A 382 9.53 -6.83 10.00
N THR A 383 8.64 -7.78 9.74
CA THR A 383 7.21 -7.61 10.00
C THR A 383 6.97 -7.36 11.49
N GLU A 384 7.66 -8.10 12.36
CA GLU A 384 7.56 -7.91 13.80
C GLU A 384 8.03 -6.51 14.21
N ALA A 385 9.18 -6.06 13.69
CA ALA A 385 9.69 -4.71 13.94
C ALA A 385 8.72 -3.62 13.44
N LEU A 386 8.22 -3.74 12.20
CA LEU A 386 7.26 -2.84 11.58
C LEU A 386 5.97 -2.72 12.41
N TYR A 387 5.34 -3.85 12.74
CA TYR A 387 4.06 -3.86 13.44
C TYR A 387 4.21 -3.45 14.90
N GLN A 388 5.26 -3.87 15.61
CA GLN A 388 5.52 -3.37 16.96
C GLN A 388 5.69 -1.85 16.96
N ARG A 389 6.41 -1.32 15.96
CA ARG A 389 6.61 0.12 15.82
C ARG A 389 5.32 0.86 15.49
N ALA A 390 4.47 0.30 14.61
CA ALA A 390 3.15 0.83 14.32
C ALA A 390 2.25 0.88 15.57
N ILE A 391 2.23 -0.19 16.38
CA ILE A 391 1.47 -0.23 17.64
C ILE A 391 2.01 0.78 18.66
N GLN A 392 3.34 0.91 18.78
CA GLN A 392 3.95 1.92 19.64
C GLN A 392 3.57 3.35 19.21
N MET A 393 3.62 3.63 17.91
CA MET A 393 3.22 4.92 17.34
C MET A 393 1.72 5.19 17.52
N ALA A 394 0.89 4.15 17.51
CA ALA A 394 -0.53 4.28 17.78
C ALA A 394 -0.82 4.77 19.20
N GLN A 395 0.09 4.62 20.17
CA GLN A 395 -0.03 5.10 21.55
C GLN A 395 -1.32 4.61 22.24
N LEU A 396 -1.63 3.32 22.10
CA LEU A 396 -2.84 2.74 22.70
C LEU A 396 -2.70 2.63 24.23
N THR A 397 -3.78 2.92 24.95
CA THR A 397 -3.84 2.96 26.43
C THR A 397 -4.82 1.94 27.01
N GLY A 398 -5.46 1.13 26.16
CA GLY A 398 -6.52 0.18 26.53
C GLY A 398 -7.93 0.76 26.51
N ARG A 399 -8.08 2.04 26.12
CA ARG A 399 -9.39 2.73 26.13
C ARG A 399 -9.93 3.00 24.73
N GLU A 400 -9.05 2.94 23.74
CA GLU A 400 -9.31 3.33 22.36
C GLU A 400 -10.18 2.30 21.64
N ARG A 401 -11.09 2.82 20.81
CA ARG A 401 -11.73 2.07 19.73
C ARG A 401 -10.88 2.19 18.48
N VAL A 402 -10.39 1.06 17.98
CA VAL A 402 -9.46 0.99 16.85
C VAL A 402 -10.18 0.45 15.62
N LEU A 403 -9.95 1.08 14.47
CA LEU A 403 -10.33 0.57 13.16
C LEU A 403 -9.07 0.15 12.40
N ASP A 404 -9.05 -1.07 11.88
CA ASP A 404 -7.98 -1.59 11.02
C ASP A 404 -8.55 -1.72 9.60
N ALA A 405 -8.19 -0.78 8.72
CA ALA A 405 -8.62 -0.78 7.34
C ALA A 405 -7.66 -1.64 6.50
N TYR A 406 -8.21 -2.49 5.63
CA TYR A 406 -7.46 -3.50 4.87
C TYR A 406 -6.85 -4.57 5.78
N CYS A 407 -7.62 -5.02 6.77
CA CYS A 407 -7.08 -5.85 7.86
C CYS A 407 -6.58 -7.24 7.42
N GLY A 408 -6.89 -7.68 6.20
CA GLY A 408 -6.47 -8.98 5.67
C GLY A 408 -6.90 -10.13 6.59
N ILE A 409 -5.92 -10.93 7.04
CA ILE A 409 -6.17 -12.05 7.98
C ILE A 409 -6.15 -11.61 9.46
N GLY A 410 -6.23 -10.30 9.72
CA GLY A 410 -6.29 -9.69 11.04
C GLY A 410 -4.94 -9.60 11.76
N THR A 411 -3.82 -9.50 11.06
CA THR A 411 -2.49 -9.41 11.71
C THR A 411 -2.40 -8.21 12.64
N ILE A 412 -2.58 -7.00 12.11
CA ILE A 412 -2.52 -5.75 12.88
C ILE A 412 -3.66 -5.71 13.90
N SER A 413 -4.89 -6.01 13.46
CA SER A 413 -6.08 -6.07 14.32
C SER A 413 -5.85 -6.87 15.62
N LEU A 414 -5.30 -8.08 15.50
CA LEU A 414 -5.12 -8.96 16.66
C LEU A 414 -3.96 -8.52 17.57
N ILE A 415 -2.92 -7.90 17.01
CA ILE A 415 -1.83 -7.33 17.80
C ILE A 415 -2.36 -6.10 18.58
N ALA A 416 -3.09 -5.21 17.90
CA ALA A 416 -3.70 -4.01 18.51
C ALA A 416 -4.70 -4.37 19.62
N ALA A 417 -5.44 -5.48 19.47
CA ALA A 417 -6.44 -5.93 20.43
C ALA A 417 -5.87 -6.21 21.84
N GLY A 418 -4.56 -6.49 21.95
CA GLY A 418 -3.89 -6.63 23.24
C GLY A 418 -3.75 -5.33 24.03
N GLN A 419 -3.88 -4.17 23.39
CA GLN A 419 -3.69 -2.84 23.99
C GLN A 419 -4.85 -1.87 23.72
N ALA A 420 -5.93 -2.33 23.07
CA ALA A 420 -7.11 -1.52 22.76
C ALA A 420 -8.34 -1.98 23.55
N LYS A 421 -9.33 -1.10 23.69
CA LYS A 421 -10.63 -1.49 24.26
C LYS A 421 -11.34 -2.46 23.33
N GLU A 422 -11.43 -2.07 22.06
CA GLU A 422 -11.99 -2.89 20.98
C GLU A 422 -11.33 -2.56 19.64
N VAL A 423 -11.35 -3.55 18.75
CA VAL A 423 -10.80 -3.45 17.40
C VAL A 423 -11.84 -3.89 16.39
N ILE A 424 -11.98 -3.13 15.31
CA ILE A 424 -12.84 -3.43 14.17
C ILE A 424 -11.93 -3.58 12.96
N GLY A 425 -11.79 -4.78 12.43
CA GLY A 425 -11.07 -5.03 11.18
C GLY A 425 -12.04 -5.03 9.99
N VAL A 426 -11.72 -4.27 8.94
CA VAL A 426 -12.53 -4.23 7.72
C VAL A 426 -11.71 -4.69 6.53
N GLU A 427 -12.24 -5.67 5.80
CA GLU A 427 -11.57 -6.30 4.67
C GLU A 427 -12.59 -6.68 3.59
N LEU A 428 -12.26 -6.44 2.32
CA LEU A 428 -13.13 -6.71 1.19
C LEU A 428 -13.16 -8.22 0.83
N ASN A 429 -12.04 -8.90 1.04
CA ASN A 429 -11.87 -10.30 0.75
C ASN A 429 -12.49 -11.19 1.84
N ARG A 430 -13.60 -11.84 1.46
CA ARG A 430 -14.34 -12.77 2.33
C ARG A 430 -13.50 -13.91 2.91
N ASP A 431 -12.55 -14.46 2.15
CA ASP A 431 -11.70 -15.55 2.62
C ASP A 431 -10.74 -15.05 3.71
N ALA A 432 -10.20 -13.83 3.53
CA ALA A 432 -9.32 -13.19 4.51
C ALA A 432 -10.07 -12.86 5.82
N VAL A 433 -11.31 -12.38 5.73
CA VAL A 433 -12.18 -12.15 6.90
C VAL A 433 -12.45 -13.45 7.66
N GLN A 434 -12.71 -14.56 6.95
CA GLN A 434 -12.90 -15.87 7.61
C GLN A 434 -11.62 -16.33 8.32
N ASP A 435 -10.46 -16.16 7.68
CA ASP A 435 -9.16 -16.43 8.29
C ASP A 435 -8.94 -15.55 9.52
N ALA A 436 -9.30 -14.27 9.48
CA ALA A 436 -9.19 -13.32 10.59
C ALA A 436 -10.04 -13.74 11.79
N ILE A 437 -11.30 -14.11 11.58
CA ILE A 437 -12.18 -14.64 12.64
C ILE A 437 -11.61 -15.93 13.24
N ALA A 438 -11.09 -16.83 12.40
CA ALA A 438 -10.47 -18.07 12.86
C ALA A 438 -9.18 -17.81 13.65
N ASN A 439 -8.38 -16.81 13.24
CA ASN A 439 -7.17 -16.37 13.93
C ASN A 439 -7.50 -15.73 15.28
N ALA A 440 -8.55 -14.90 15.37
CA ALA A 440 -9.02 -14.31 16.61
C ALA A 440 -9.40 -15.39 17.64
N LYS A 441 -10.22 -16.36 17.21
CA LYS A 441 -10.59 -17.51 18.05
C LYS A 441 -9.38 -18.32 18.49
N ARG A 442 -8.39 -18.52 17.61
CA ARG A 442 -7.18 -19.29 17.91
C ARG A 442 -6.29 -18.63 18.95
N ASN A 443 -6.29 -17.30 19.00
CA ASN A 443 -5.52 -16.51 19.96
C ASN A 443 -6.34 -16.12 21.20
N GLY A 444 -7.61 -16.52 21.27
CA GLY A 444 -8.48 -16.17 22.39
C GLY A 444 -8.84 -14.69 22.46
N VAL A 445 -8.65 -13.94 21.37
CA VAL A 445 -8.98 -12.52 21.27
C VAL A 445 -10.49 -12.38 21.12
N ARG A 446 -11.13 -11.67 22.05
CA ARG A 446 -12.60 -11.50 22.11
C ARG A 446 -13.08 -10.09 21.80
N ASN A 447 -12.19 -9.10 21.88
CA ASN A 447 -12.46 -7.69 21.64
C ASN A 447 -12.09 -7.24 20.21
N ALA A 448 -11.96 -8.19 19.27
CA ALA A 448 -11.75 -7.90 17.85
C ALA A 448 -12.95 -8.44 17.04
N THR A 449 -13.55 -7.58 16.22
CA THR A 449 -14.62 -7.94 15.28
C THR A 449 -14.16 -7.69 13.85
N PHE A 450 -14.66 -8.49 12.90
CA PHE A 450 -14.24 -8.43 11.51
C PHE A 450 -15.45 -8.29 10.59
N VAL A 451 -15.37 -7.33 9.66
CA VAL A 451 -16.46 -6.96 8.75
C VAL A 451 -15.99 -7.15 7.30
N CYS A 452 -16.80 -7.87 6.52
CA CYS A 452 -16.57 -8.09 5.10
C CYS A 452 -17.22 -6.97 4.28
N GLU A 453 -16.56 -5.82 4.17
CA GLU A 453 -17.08 -4.64 3.49
C GLU A 453 -15.92 -3.84 2.86
N ASP A 454 -16.27 -2.90 1.98
CA ASP A 454 -15.33 -1.85 1.58
C ASP A 454 -15.09 -0.90 2.75
N ALA A 455 -13.82 -0.69 3.11
CA ALA A 455 -13.45 0.11 4.28
C ALA A 455 -13.83 1.59 4.14
N GLY A 456 -13.81 2.15 2.92
CA GLY A 456 -14.23 3.53 2.67
C GLY A 456 -15.72 3.73 2.94
N ARG A 457 -16.57 2.85 2.40
CA ARG A 457 -18.02 2.85 2.65
C ARG A 457 -18.35 2.61 4.12
N PHE A 458 -17.65 1.68 4.77
CA PHE A 458 -17.83 1.41 6.19
C PHE A 458 -17.56 2.65 7.05
N MET A 459 -16.45 3.35 6.80
CA MET A 459 -16.12 4.60 7.51
C MET A 459 -17.14 5.71 7.25
N THR A 460 -17.64 5.86 6.01
CA THR A 460 -18.70 6.85 5.70
C THR A 460 -19.96 6.57 6.50
N ARG A 461 -20.38 5.29 6.59
CA ARG A 461 -21.55 4.89 7.37
C ARG A 461 -21.37 5.19 8.86
N MET A 462 -20.23 4.82 9.44
CA MET A 462 -19.92 5.15 10.83
C MET A 462 -19.95 6.65 11.10
N ALA A 463 -19.39 7.46 10.19
CA ALA A 463 -19.42 8.91 10.30
C ALA A 463 -20.86 9.46 10.30
N GLN A 464 -21.75 8.92 9.44
CA GLN A 464 -23.16 9.28 9.37
C GLN A 464 -23.94 8.88 10.64
N GLU A 465 -23.64 7.69 11.17
CA GLU A 465 -24.23 7.15 12.41
C GLU A 465 -23.65 7.81 13.68
N ARG A 466 -22.69 8.73 13.53
CA ARG A 466 -21.94 9.39 14.62
C ARG A 466 -21.22 8.40 15.54
N GLU A 467 -20.83 7.26 14.98
CA GLU A 467 -19.99 6.27 15.63
C GLU A 467 -18.52 6.65 15.51
N GLY A 468 -17.93 7.19 16.58
CA GLY A 468 -16.53 7.59 16.59
C GLY A 468 -15.55 6.41 16.69
N VAL A 469 -14.34 6.58 16.15
CA VAL A 469 -13.16 5.74 16.41
C VAL A 469 -12.01 6.63 16.84
N ASP A 470 -11.11 6.14 17.70
CA ASP A 470 -9.99 6.94 18.21
C ASP A 470 -8.75 6.84 17.32
N VAL A 471 -8.50 5.65 16.77
CA VAL A 471 -7.30 5.33 15.97
C VAL A 471 -7.69 4.52 14.75
N VAL A 472 -7.13 4.88 13.58
CA VAL A 472 -7.24 4.09 12.35
C VAL A 472 -5.85 3.58 11.95
N PHE A 473 -5.72 2.27 11.74
CA PHE A 473 -4.59 1.67 11.02
C PHE A 473 -4.92 1.57 9.53
N LEU A 474 -3.93 1.83 8.70
CA LEU A 474 -4.00 1.76 7.25
C LEU A 474 -2.79 0.99 6.72
N ASP A 475 -3.01 -0.12 6.02
CA ASP A 475 -1.97 -0.88 5.29
C ASP A 475 -2.46 -1.16 3.86
N PRO A 476 -2.48 -0.15 2.97
CA PRO A 476 -3.09 -0.26 1.67
C PRO A 476 -2.18 -1.00 0.67
N PRO A 477 -2.71 -1.42 -0.49
CA PRO A 477 -1.88 -1.96 -1.56
C PRO A 477 -0.87 -0.92 -2.10
N ARG A 478 0.09 -1.37 -2.93
CA ARG A 478 1.14 -0.51 -3.51
C ARG A 478 0.67 0.77 -4.18
N SER A 479 -0.55 0.80 -4.72
CA SER A 479 -1.17 1.98 -5.33
C SER A 479 -1.50 3.10 -4.33
N GLY A 480 -1.37 2.85 -3.03
CA GLY A 480 -1.92 3.68 -1.96
C GLY A 480 -3.43 3.54 -1.84
N SER A 481 -4.04 4.42 -1.06
CA SER A 481 -5.48 4.57 -0.94
C SER A 481 -6.02 5.51 -2.02
N ASP A 482 -7.23 5.25 -2.50
CA ASP A 482 -7.91 6.21 -3.37
C ASP A 482 -8.42 7.42 -2.59
N GLU A 483 -8.66 8.52 -3.30
CA GLU A 483 -9.06 9.78 -2.67
C GLU A 483 -10.43 9.67 -1.97
N ALA A 484 -11.34 8.84 -2.48
CA ALA A 484 -12.65 8.64 -1.87
C ALA A 484 -12.52 8.01 -0.48
N PHE A 485 -11.66 7.01 -0.34
CA PHE A 485 -11.31 6.40 0.93
C PHE A 485 -10.71 7.42 1.91
N LEU A 486 -9.74 8.23 1.46
CA LEU A 486 -9.08 9.23 2.31
C LEU A 486 -10.08 10.29 2.79
N ARG A 487 -11.00 10.72 1.93
CA ARG A 487 -12.11 11.62 2.31
C ARG A 487 -13.03 10.99 3.35
N SER A 488 -13.36 9.70 3.23
CA SER A 488 -14.13 8.97 4.24
C SER A 488 -13.42 8.90 5.59
N LEU A 489 -12.11 8.71 5.59
CA LEU A 489 -11.28 8.74 6.79
C LEU A 489 -11.31 10.14 7.43
N CYS A 490 -11.17 11.20 6.65
CA CYS A 490 -11.27 12.57 7.14
C CYS A 490 -12.65 12.89 7.73
N ALA A 491 -13.72 12.40 7.09
CA ALA A 491 -15.10 12.55 7.57
C ALA A 491 -15.34 11.79 8.89
N LEU A 492 -14.81 10.58 9.04
CA LEU A 492 -14.85 9.81 10.29
C LEU A 492 -14.05 10.52 11.40
N GLY A 493 -12.93 11.14 11.02
CA GLY A 493 -12.20 12.06 11.86
C GLY A 493 -11.53 11.45 13.11
N PRO A 494 -10.86 10.28 13.05
CA PRO A 494 -10.10 9.74 14.18
C PRO A 494 -9.08 10.73 14.73
N LYS A 495 -8.71 10.56 16.01
CA LYS A 495 -7.67 11.40 16.63
C LYS A 495 -6.29 11.10 16.06
N ARG A 496 -6.03 9.83 15.71
CA ARG A 496 -4.75 9.34 15.22
C ARG A 496 -4.94 8.40 14.04
N VAL A 497 -4.00 8.45 13.10
CA VAL A 497 -3.92 7.53 11.97
C VAL A 497 -2.52 6.96 11.91
N VAL A 498 -2.39 5.65 11.81
CA VAL A 498 -1.12 4.97 11.59
C VAL A 498 -1.14 4.39 10.18
N TYR A 499 -0.43 5.06 9.27
CA TYR A 499 -0.31 4.67 7.87
C TYR A 499 0.98 3.85 7.67
N ILE A 500 0.82 2.56 7.42
CA ILE A 500 1.87 1.64 6.99
C ILE A 500 1.85 1.57 5.45
N SER A 501 2.98 1.81 4.80
CA SER A 501 3.06 1.77 3.33
C SER A 501 4.27 0.97 2.87
N CYS A 502 4.08 0.23 1.77
CA CYS A 502 5.17 -0.40 1.01
C CYS A 502 5.64 0.43 -0.19
N ASN A 503 5.06 1.62 -0.40
CA ASN A 503 5.51 2.61 -1.36
C ASN A 503 5.45 4.03 -0.74
N PRO A 504 6.61 4.60 -0.35
CA PRO A 504 6.67 5.95 0.20
C PRO A 504 6.16 7.05 -0.75
N GLN A 505 6.24 6.85 -2.08
CA GLN A 505 5.81 7.86 -3.04
C GLN A 505 4.29 8.03 -3.08
N THR A 506 3.55 6.91 -3.16
CA THR A 506 2.09 6.95 -3.08
C THR A 506 1.63 7.36 -1.68
N GLN A 507 2.37 6.99 -0.64
CA GLN A 507 2.13 7.49 0.71
C GLN A 507 2.24 9.01 0.78
N LYS A 508 3.30 9.63 0.22
CA LYS A 508 3.44 11.10 0.18
C LYS A 508 2.23 11.78 -0.47
N ARG A 509 1.78 11.26 -1.62
CA ARG A 509 0.56 11.75 -2.30
C ARG A 509 -0.65 11.70 -1.35
N ASP A 510 -0.84 10.58 -0.66
CA ASP A 510 -1.98 10.39 0.23
C ASP A 510 -1.89 11.28 1.49
N LEU A 511 -0.67 11.49 2.01
CA LEU A 511 -0.42 12.40 3.12
C LEU A 511 -0.81 13.85 2.78
N ALA A 512 -0.63 14.30 1.54
CA ALA A 512 -1.07 15.62 1.10
C ALA A 512 -2.61 15.78 1.19
N VAL A 513 -3.36 14.74 0.81
CA VAL A 513 -4.83 14.71 0.94
C VAL A 513 -5.26 14.70 2.41
N LEU A 514 -4.60 13.91 3.25
CA LEU A 514 -4.87 13.87 4.69
C LEU A 514 -4.53 15.20 5.37
N ALA A 515 -3.44 15.85 4.96
CA ALA A 515 -3.06 17.16 5.45
C ALA A 515 -4.10 18.23 5.13
N ALA A 516 -4.59 18.26 3.88
CA ALA A 516 -5.71 19.11 3.48
C ALA A 516 -7.01 18.78 4.25
N GLY A 517 -7.16 17.52 4.67
CA GLY A 517 -8.25 17.04 5.53
C GLY A 517 -8.11 17.35 7.02
N GLY A 518 -7.10 18.14 7.43
CA GLY A 518 -6.89 18.57 8.81
C GLY A 518 -6.05 17.62 9.66
N TYR A 519 -5.23 16.77 9.04
CA TYR A 519 -4.24 15.97 9.75
C TYR A 519 -2.85 16.58 9.66
N ARG A 520 -2.00 16.25 10.63
CA ARG A 520 -0.58 16.59 10.62
C ARG A 520 0.24 15.33 10.80
N VAL A 521 1.34 15.23 10.06
CA VAL A 521 2.32 14.17 10.26
C VAL A 521 3.13 14.45 11.53
N GLU A 522 3.12 13.51 12.46
CA GLU A 522 3.83 13.62 13.75
C GLU A 522 5.16 12.86 13.73
N ALA A 523 5.19 11.71 13.04
CA ALA A 523 6.34 10.82 13.04
C ALA A 523 6.40 9.95 11.79
N ILE A 524 7.62 9.64 11.35
CA ILE A 524 7.91 8.79 10.19
C ILE A 524 9.01 7.80 10.59
N GLN A 525 8.76 6.51 10.36
CA GLN A 525 9.71 5.44 10.56
C GLN A 525 9.89 4.65 9.26
N PRO A 526 11.05 4.73 8.61
CA PRO A 526 11.44 3.78 7.58
C PRO A 526 11.80 2.42 8.18
N VAL A 527 11.51 1.35 7.47
CA VAL A 527 11.84 -0.05 7.82
C VAL A 527 12.35 -0.76 6.58
N ASP A 528 13.51 -1.41 6.70
CA ASP A 528 14.07 -2.24 5.64
C ASP A 528 13.40 -3.61 5.60
N MET A 529 12.15 -3.65 5.13
CA MET A 529 11.38 -4.89 5.01
C MET A 529 11.99 -5.88 4.02
N PHE A 530 12.70 -5.37 3.00
CA PHE A 530 13.25 -6.17 1.91
C PHE A 530 14.74 -5.82 1.67
N PRO A 531 15.65 -6.34 2.52
CA PRO A 531 17.08 -6.23 2.30
C PRO A 531 17.47 -6.70 0.89
N GLN A 532 18.56 -6.15 0.33
CA GLN A 532 19.07 -6.47 -1.02
C GLN A 532 18.17 -6.00 -2.19
N THR A 533 17.07 -5.29 -1.90
CA THR A 533 16.15 -4.70 -2.89
C THR A 533 16.05 -3.19 -2.68
N GLY A 534 15.55 -2.44 -3.67
CA GLY A 534 15.29 -1.01 -3.55
C GLY A 534 14.10 -0.64 -2.68
N HIS A 535 13.25 -1.60 -2.30
CA HIS A 535 12.01 -1.33 -1.57
C HIS A 535 12.26 -0.93 -0.11
N VAL A 536 11.44 0.02 0.36
CA VAL A 536 11.41 0.50 1.74
C VAL A 536 9.95 0.54 2.19
N GLU A 537 9.68 0.03 3.38
CA GLU A 537 8.38 0.24 4.02
C GLU A 537 8.46 1.39 5.02
N THR A 538 7.36 2.10 5.22
CA THR A 538 7.30 3.27 6.08
C THR A 538 6.05 3.23 6.96
N VAL A 539 6.23 3.57 8.24
CA VAL A 539 5.13 3.82 9.18
C VAL A 539 5.06 5.32 9.44
N VAL A 540 3.90 5.91 9.18
CA VAL A 540 3.63 7.33 9.42
C VAL A 540 2.51 7.48 10.44
N LEU A 541 2.79 8.22 11.50
CA LEU A 541 1.78 8.64 12.48
C LEU A 541 1.25 10.00 12.08
N LEU A 542 -0.07 10.11 11.97
CA LEU A 542 -0.76 11.38 11.83
C LEU A 542 -1.64 11.65 13.05
N SER A 543 -1.74 12.92 13.42
CA SER A 543 -2.68 13.43 14.42
C SER A 543 -3.70 14.34 13.75
N LYS A 544 -4.93 14.35 14.25
CA LYS A 544 -5.92 15.33 13.81
C LYS A 544 -5.63 16.67 14.46
N LEU A 545 -5.55 17.73 13.68
CA LEU A 545 -5.42 19.08 14.19
C LEU A 545 -6.68 19.47 14.96
N ASN A 546 -6.52 19.95 16.19
CA ASN A 546 -7.62 20.49 16.98
C ASN A 546 -8.00 21.87 16.44
N THR A 547 -8.83 21.92 15.41
CA THR A 547 -9.39 23.16 14.84
C THR A 547 -10.42 23.86 15.75
N LYS A 548 -10.58 23.41 17.00
CA LYS A 548 -11.48 24.07 17.99
C LYS A 548 -10.99 25.45 18.44
N GLN A 549 -9.76 25.83 18.12
CA GLN A 549 -9.45 27.25 18.04
C GLN A 549 -9.97 27.73 16.69
N HIS A 550 -11.20 28.24 16.68
CA HIS A 550 -11.51 29.34 15.78
C HIS A 550 -10.50 30.44 16.12
N ILE A 551 -9.39 30.47 15.41
CA ILE A 551 -8.69 31.73 15.22
C ILE A 551 -9.59 32.41 14.19
N GLU A 552 -10.50 33.26 14.66
CA GLU A 552 -11.06 34.30 13.82
C GLU A 552 -9.88 35.19 13.42
N VAL A 553 -9.22 34.81 12.31
CA VAL A 553 -8.44 35.76 11.56
C VAL A 553 -9.46 36.49 10.71
N GLU A 554 -9.92 37.65 11.19
CA GLU A 554 -10.47 38.68 10.31
C GLU A 554 -9.35 39.05 9.34
N LEU A 555 -9.30 38.37 8.19
CA LEU A 555 -8.56 38.86 7.04
C LEU A 555 -9.40 40.01 6.48
N ASN A 556 -9.12 41.24 6.94
CA ASN A 556 -9.57 42.44 6.26
C ASN A 556 -8.93 42.44 4.86
N LEU A 557 -9.72 41.97 3.89
CA LEU A 557 -9.38 41.91 2.46
C LEU A 557 -9.15 43.30 1.84
N ASP A 558 -9.32 44.38 2.61
CA ASP A 558 -8.98 45.75 2.24
C ASP A 558 -7.46 46.03 2.17
N GLU A 559 -6.61 45.08 2.61
CA GLU A 559 -5.14 45.20 2.47
C GLU A 559 -4.56 44.45 1.27
N LEU A 560 -5.40 43.79 0.47
CA LEU A 560 -4.99 43.07 -0.73
C LEU A 560 -5.71 43.63 -1.96
N ASP A 561 -5.58 44.94 -2.18
CA ASP A 561 -5.65 45.47 -3.53
C ASP A 561 -4.77 46.72 -3.74
N LEU A 562 -4.00 46.65 -4.82
CA LEU A 562 -3.44 47.74 -5.63
C LEU A 562 -2.17 48.47 -5.14
N THR A 563 -1.05 47.99 -5.70
CA THR A 563 -0.14 48.78 -6.56
C THR A 563 -0.44 50.28 -6.66
N SER A 564 0.32 51.10 -5.93
CA SER A 564 0.87 52.36 -6.44
C SER A 564 1.92 52.88 -5.46
N ALA A 565 3.05 53.28 -6.01
CA ALA A 565 4.13 53.92 -5.28
C ALA A 565 3.64 55.24 -4.67
N GLU A 566 3.63 55.32 -3.33
CA GLU A 566 4.05 56.46 -2.51
C GLU A 566 3.82 56.11 -1.03
N SER A 567 4.91 56.14 -0.26
CA SER A 567 4.96 55.83 1.18
C SER A 567 4.00 56.68 2.00
N LYS A 568 2.94 56.09 2.56
CA LYS A 568 2.07 56.74 3.55
C LYS A 568 2.14 55.97 4.87
N ALA A 569 2.52 56.66 5.95
CA ALA A 569 2.63 56.07 7.27
C ALA A 569 1.27 55.62 7.83
N THR A 570 1.30 54.44 8.43
CA THR A 570 0.20 53.83 9.17
C THR A 570 -0.11 54.61 10.44
N TYR A 571 -1.30 54.36 11.01
CA TYR A 571 -1.70 55.02 12.24
C TYR A 571 -0.81 54.66 13.44
N GLU A 572 -0.23 53.46 13.45
CA GLU A 572 0.69 53.03 14.52
C GLU A 572 2.07 53.70 14.39
N GLU A 573 2.57 53.92 13.16
CA GLU A 573 3.81 54.68 12.94
C GLU A 573 3.67 56.14 13.36
N ILE A 574 2.53 56.77 13.09
CA ILE A 574 2.25 58.14 13.55
C ILE A 574 2.17 58.20 15.09
N LYS A 575 1.55 57.22 15.75
CA LYS A 575 1.53 57.15 17.22
C LYS A 575 2.92 56.98 17.81
N ALA A 576 3.73 56.10 17.23
CA ALA A 576 5.09 55.85 17.68
C ALA A 576 5.94 57.10 17.56
N TYR A 577 5.87 57.79 16.40
CA TYR A 577 6.59 59.05 16.18
C TYR A 577 6.19 60.13 17.20
N VAL A 578 4.89 60.35 17.39
CA VAL A 578 4.39 61.36 18.35
C VAL A 578 4.83 61.03 19.77
N LEU A 579 4.77 59.75 20.17
CA LEU A 579 5.20 59.32 21.50
C LEU A 579 6.70 59.51 21.71
N GLU A 580 7.52 59.19 20.70
CA GLU A 580 8.98 59.29 20.76
C GLU A 580 9.45 60.76 20.78
N HIS A 581 8.83 61.64 19.99
CA HIS A 581 9.30 63.01 19.80
C HIS A 581 8.68 64.02 20.77
N THR A 582 7.49 63.74 21.30
CA THR A 582 6.78 64.67 22.19
C THR A 582 6.41 64.08 23.55
N GLY A 583 6.57 62.76 23.75
CA GLY A 583 6.11 62.06 24.94
C GLY A 583 4.58 61.94 25.07
N LEU A 584 3.81 62.47 24.11
CA LEU A 584 2.36 62.50 24.14
C LEU A 584 1.76 61.21 23.59
N LYS A 585 0.76 60.66 24.29
CA LYS A 585 -0.07 59.54 23.78
C LYS A 585 -1.26 60.08 22.98
N VAL A 586 -1.35 59.70 21.72
CA VAL A 586 -2.43 60.07 20.80
C VAL A 586 -3.29 58.86 20.42
N SER A 587 -4.59 59.09 20.24
CA SER A 587 -5.54 58.04 19.85
C SER A 587 -5.73 58.00 18.34
N HIS A 588 -6.24 56.88 17.81
CA HIS A 588 -6.63 56.78 16.40
C HIS A 588 -7.65 57.83 16.00
N LEU A 589 -8.57 58.16 16.92
CA LEU A 589 -9.58 59.20 16.71
C LEU A 589 -8.97 60.58 16.47
N TYR A 590 -7.95 60.96 17.24
CA TYR A 590 -7.27 62.24 17.05
C TYR A 590 -6.46 62.29 15.75
N ILE A 591 -5.80 61.20 15.39
CA ILE A 591 -5.08 61.11 14.11
C ILE A 591 -6.05 61.21 12.94
N ALA A 592 -7.23 60.59 13.01
CA ALA A 592 -8.28 60.71 12.01
C ALA A 592 -8.78 62.17 11.90
N GLN A 593 -9.17 62.79 13.02
CA GLN A 593 -9.61 64.19 13.03
C GLN A 593 -8.60 65.17 12.39
N VAL A 594 -7.30 64.95 12.61
CA VAL A 594 -6.25 65.77 11.97
C VAL A 594 -6.08 65.42 10.49
N LYS A 595 -6.07 64.13 10.11
CA LYS A 595 -6.03 63.72 8.69
C LYS A 595 -7.21 64.27 7.89
N GLN A 596 -8.42 64.27 8.47
CA GLN A 596 -9.63 64.86 7.90
C GLN A 596 -9.47 66.36 7.65
N LYS A 597 -8.83 67.08 8.58
CA LYS A 597 -8.55 68.53 8.44
C LYS A 597 -7.65 68.84 7.24
N TYR A 598 -6.76 67.92 6.85
CA TYR A 598 -5.84 68.07 5.72
C TYR A 598 -6.29 67.30 4.45
N GLY A 599 -7.53 66.81 4.40
CA GLY A 599 -8.09 66.17 3.19
C GLY A 599 -7.50 64.81 2.83
N ILE A 600 -6.84 64.12 3.77
CA ILE A 600 -6.30 62.77 3.55
C ILE A 600 -7.44 61.74 3.67
N ILE A 601 -7.59 60.87 2.66
CA ILE A 601 -8.59 59.79 2.63
C ILE A 601 -8.39 58.87 3.84
N GLU A 602 -9.41 58.75 4.68
CA GLU A 602 -9.40 57.90 5.87
C GLU A 602 -9.73 56.45 5.52
N ARG A 603 -8.97 55.48 6.06
CA ARG A 603 -9.49 54.11 6.26
C ARG A 603 -10.48 54.16 7.44
N GLU A 604 -11.49 53.29 7.46
CA GLU A 604 -12.54 53.33 8.49
C GLU A 604 -11.95 53.38 9.91
N ASN A 605 -12.27 54.45 10.64
CA ASN A 605 -11.92 54.57 12.04
C ASN A 605 -12.82 53.61 12.85
N TYR A 606 -12.25 52.54 13.41
CA TYR A 606 -12.94 51.58 14.28
C TYR A 606 -13.56 52.20 15.55
N ASN A 607 -13.26 53.48 15.85
CA ASN A 607 -13.92 54.27 16.90
C ASN A 607 -15.03 55.20 16.37
N LYS A 608 -15.69 54.87 15.26
CA LYS A 608 -16.96 55.54 14.89
C LYS A 608 -17.99 55.32 16.01
N PRO A 609 -18.80 56.34 16.37
CA PRO A 609 -19.76 56.21 17.44
C PRO A 609 -20.89 55.28 16.98
N LYS A 610 -21.31 54.34 17.84
CA LYS A 610 -22.40 53.40 17.55
C LYS A 610 -23.80 54.06 17.54
N SER A 611 -23.89 55.39 17.68
CA SER A 611 -25.14 56.16 17.59
C SER A 611 -24.90 57.56 17.03
N GLU A 612 -25.90 58.11 16.31
CA GLU A 612 -25.82 59.42 15.64
C GLU A 612 -25.67 60.63 16.59
N ASN A 613 -25.90 60.47 17.90
CA ASN A 613 -25.91 61.57 18.89
C ASN A 613 -24.78 61.52 19.93
N ALA A 614 -23.72 60.74 19.71
CA ALA A 614 -22.58 60.70 20.64
C ALA A 614 -21.62 61.89 20.40
N LYS A 615 -21.45 62.76 21.40
CA LYS A 615 -20.44 63.84 21.38
C LYS A 615 -19.03 63.24 21.33
N GLN A 616 -18.33 63.38 20.20
CA GLN A 616 -16.92 62.99 20.11
C GLN A 616 -16.01 64.03 20.76
N PRO A 617 -15.00 63.61 21.55
CA PRO A 617 -13.98 64.52 22.05
C PRO A 617 -13.15 65.07 20.88
N LYS A 618 -13.00 66.40 20.82
CA LYS A 618 -12.10 67.06 19.86
C LYS A 618 -10.64 66.85 20.29
N CYS A 619 -9.75 66.72 19.32
CA CYS A 619 -8.31 66.67 19.55
C CYS A 619 -7.86 67.95 20.29
N PRO A 620 -7.19 67.83 21.45
CA PRO A 620 -6.57 68.97 22.12
C PRO A 620 -5.50 69.63 21.22
N PRO A 621 -5.32 70.97 21.28
CA PRO A 621 -4.39 71.69 20.40
C PRO A 621 -2.95 71.17 20.42
N GLU A 622 -2.46 70.76 21.59
CA GLU A 622 -1.11 70.21 21.76
C GLU A 622 -0.93 68.87 21.03
N LYS A 623 -1.96 68.01 21.04
CA LYS A 623 -1.93 66.72 20.34
C LYS A 623 -2.12 66.89 18.84
N GLU A 624 -2.92 67.89 18.44
CA GLU A 624 -3.08 68.25 17.04
C GLU A 624 -1.74 68.71 16.43
N ALA A 625 -1.01 69.60 17.11
CA ALA A 625 0.30 70.06 16.66
C ALA A 625 1.30 68.90 16.48
N ALA A 626 1.36 67.99 17.46
CA ALA A 626 2.25 66.83 17.40
C ALA A 626 1.89 65.86 16.25
N ILE A 627 0.60 65.63 16.01
CA ILE A 627 0.14 64.79 14.89
C ILE A 627 0.43 65.48 13.55
N THR A 628 0.21 66.79 13.42
CA THR A 628 0.56 67.55 12.21
C THR A 628 2.04 67.47 11.90
N GLU A 629 2.91 67.54 12.91
CA GLU A 629 4.36 67.38 12.74
C GLU A 629 4.71 65.96 12.24
N ALA A 630 4.10 64.93 12.82
CA ALA A 630 4.27 63.56 12.36
C ALA A 630 3.80 63.38 10.90
N LEU A 631 2.67 63.97 10.51
CA LEU A 631 2.18 63.90 9.13
C LEU A 631 3.13 64.59 8.13
N LYS A 632 3.78 65.70 8.51
CA LYS A 632 4.82 66.34 7.70
C LYS A 632 6.07 65.46 7.58
N PHE A 633 6.50 64.86 8.69
CA PHE A 633 7.65 63.97 8.72
C PHE A 633 7.47 62.78 7.75
N PHE A 634 6.27 62.21 7.71
CA PHE A 634 5.93 61.11 6.81
C PHE A 634 5.52 61.56 5.40
N GLY A 635 5.65 62.84 5.05
CA GLY A 635 5.32 63.37 3.73
C GLY A 635 3.84 63.26 3.35
N MET A 636 2.95 63.23 4.34
CA MET A 636 1.50 63.02 4.14
C MET A 636 0.73 64.33 3.94
N ILE A 637 1.29 65.48 4.37
CA ILE A 637 0.71 66.83 4.23
C ILE A 637 1.75 67.87 3.83
#